data_AF-A0A8J7PIF9-F1
#
_entry.id   AF-A0A8J7PIF9-F1
#
_cell.length_a   1.000
_cell.length_b   1.000
_cell.length_c   1.000
_cell.angle_alpha   90.00
_cell.angle_beta   90.00
_cell.angle_gamma   90.00
#
_symmetry.space_group_name_H-M   'P 1'
#
loop_
_entity.id
_entity.type
_entity.pdbx_description
1 polymer ?
#
loop_
_entity_poly.entity_id
_entity_poly.type
_entity_poly.pdbx_seq_one_letter_code
_entity_poly.pdbx_strand_id
1 'polypeptide(L)'
;MLAPTLALAQVSISAVNTAYTQDFNSLASSGTTNTWTDNSTLPGWYYTRSPTAAAVYSAGNGSSNTGSLYSFGVAGVNPATDRALGSVASGSNTYYYGVRLVNNTGVAITSLAIKYTGEEWRVANATAQKLQFQYQIGAAGTVTGINAPTTGWTAYTALDFTSPVTNATAAALDGNDPANRTNLSSTLTVNIPAGQEIWLRWVDIDDPGSDDGLAIDDFSVTANPSGGASTNPAATGTATPNTASPGDAVTLSIKVTPGTNPASTFTSPSAVVAADISAIVPGATNQAFTYSSTDGLGNLSYTFSATIDPGTATGTKSLPITVTDDQSRTAAATAISISVRTVTPATIMDIQGHGSRSSYAGTGTTLGTAYIRTPTTGRQNIVTAVGPAGFFMQDAQGDNDLTTSDGIYVYTGSGSAPAVAVGDSVVVVGRIQEFSGSTEIAGGPSYTVLSSGNPVPAAYDLSLNLPNTDSSSGICTGTGSNIVVPSADGQTRNDGYQAANFACLDGMLVTMSNGTVNAPTYTTANSGITPSPATPNSGFYAVAGDARSFRKAGILANDANRTVNIPTFWGAPELVQVYYPGLGVTPASLPQAANMPAGGIYSGGQKIRLTGIIQGYQSATMPDPTYELYPRTGADLQLVGDPTYPVAVPDPTAGKLRVGTQNMLHFFNASFDGVDTSVYTDRCLAQPSDVAGNLSGLNTPLAGGADDTCPTPAQYQTRLSKMSLQIRTILKAPTVQVVQEAENLTVMRDLAAKIQGDDSSIAYQPYLLKGNDPGGINIGIFVRAGVTVNSVTQLYLNTTTSACSSGTSCLLNDRPPVLLDAEYQGYHFRVLAIYDRSLGSLGAAGKDYVGQKRRVQAEQVACIVQALQTTGMAVDCDPAAPGSAAGNARQDSAGNVTSNPYPITGDATTPVIVLGDFNAYEFSDGYVDVTGTIMGTVDATASHSVYPPSNGYVRPTPVMFDTGSTVAQAQHYSYNFGGYLQEIDHILLTDVGKGDFVSVDSGRGNSDTSVASLTLTQPGTAVRTSDHDGQVVTLGWVVTPNSTGSGSITPSTVQTVSTTKAVVFTVTPATGNQATVTDNCGNAGAAAGTFNSATNTYTIPPGVKSDCQVSATFGTIPSYTVTTTLSGTGGSISAPAQSPVQQGQSTTFTVSVLTGYSIASVTGDTCSPSVQSGSTYTTGAITANCTITASFTANAVNGACGTDNGQTLTVAPTNLCSAGTASVVTGNGPW
;
A
#
# COMPACT_ATOMS: atom_id res chain seq x y z
N MET A 1 -49.04 -61.54 -102.06
CA MET A 1 -50.05 -60.80 -101.26
C MET A 1 -50.23 -61.54 -99.95
N LEU A 2 -49.75 -60.94 -98.86
CA LEU A 2 -50.22 -61.08 -97.47
C LEU A 2 -49.64 -59.86 -96.75
N ALA A 3 -50.46 -59.26 -95.89
CA ALA A 3 -50.57 -57.83 -95.63
C ALA A 3 -49.33 -57.13 -95.03
N PRO A 4 -49.11 -55.83 -95.32
CA PRO A 4 -48.15 -55.02 -94.58
C PRO A 4 -48.61 -54.94 -93.12
N THR A 5 -47.73 -55.33 -92.20
CA THR A 5 -47.87 -55.06 -90.77
C THR A 5 -47.98 -53.55 -90.58
N LEU A 6 -49.14 -53.08 -90.11
CA LEU A 6 -49.32 -51.70 -89.67
C LEU A 6 -48.24 -51.40 -88.64
N ALA A 7 -47.24 -50.61 -89.04
CA ALA A 7 -46.33 -49.98 -88.09
C ALA A 7 -47.19 -49.04 -87.23
N LEU A 8 -47.43 -49.44 -85.98
CA LEU A 8 -47.96 -48.54 -84.95
C LEU A 8 -46.96 -47.37 -84.89
N ALA A 9 -47.38 -46.12 -85.13
CA ALA A 9 -46.46 -44.98 -85.09
C ALA A 9 -46.28 -44.45 -83.66
N GLN A 10 -45.19 -43.72 -83.42
CA GLN A 10 -44.69 -43.37 -82.09
C GLN A 10 -44.06 -41.97 -82.13
N VAL A 11 -44.07 -41.26 -81.01
CA VAL A 11 -43.31 -40.01 -80.89
C VAL A 11 -41.82 -40.37 -80.78
N SER A 12 -41.04 -39.92 -81.75
CA SER A 12 -39.59 -40.13 -81.75
C SER A 12 -38.88 -39.10 -80.88
N ILE A 13 -38.29 -39.54 -79.77
CA ILE A 13 -37.35 -38.73 -79.00
C ILE A 13 -36.00 -38.81 -79.71
N SER A 14 -35.68 -37.80 -80.53
CA SER A 14 -34.45 -37.74 -81.33
C SER A 14 -33.31 -36.97 -80.65
N ALA A 15 -33.61 -36.20 -79.61
CA ALA A 15 -32.63 -35.49 -78.79
C ALA A 15 -33.04 -35.51 -77.31
N VAL A 16 -32.05 -35.58 -76.42
CA VAL A 16 -32.25 -35.38 -74.98
C VAL A 16 -32.40 -33.89 -74.64
N ASN A 17 -32.93 -33.58 -73.44
CA ASN A 17 -33.18 -32.22 -72.93
C ASN A 17 -34.09 -31.35 -73.81
N THR A 18 -34.79 -31.96 -74.77
CA THR A 18 -35.80 -31.30 -75.61
C THR A 18 -37.16 -31.86 -75.25
N ALA A 19 -38.12 -30.97 -74.97
CA ALA A 19 -39.47 -31.37 -74.62
C ALA A 19 -40.27 -31.78 -75.87
N TYR A 20 -40.92 -32.94 -75.83
CA TYR A 20 -42.13 -33.17 -76.64
C TYR A 20 -43.31 -32.56 -75.90
N THR A 21 -44.16 -31.81 -76.61
CA THR A 21 -45.34 -31.15 -76.04
C THR A 21 -46.61 -31.55 -76.80
N GLN A 22 -47.74 -31.62 -76.10
CA GLN A 22 -49.08 -31.80 -76.64
C GLN A 22 -50.06 -30.93 -75.86
N ASP A 23 -50.75 -30.04 -76.56
CA ASP A 23 -51.76 -29.11 -76.00
C ASP A 23 -53.20 -29.57 -76.30
N PHE A 24 -53.39 -30.68 -77.03
CA PHE A 24 -54.68 -31.33 -77.33
C PHE A 24 -55.71 -30.46 -78.09
N ASN A 25 -55.34 -29.23 -78.41
CA ASN A 25 -56.14 -28.18 -79.04
C ASN A 25 -56.69 -28.54 -80.43
N SER A 26 -56.16 -29.59 -81.06
CA SER A 26 -56.67 -30.11 -82.34
C SER A 26 -57.85 -31.08 -82.21
N LEU A 27 -58.26 -31.44 -81.00
CA LEU A 27 -59.42 -32.32 -80.78
C LEU A 27 -60.74 -31.62 -81.14
N ALA A 28 -61.74 -32.41 -81.55
CA ALA A 28 -63.03 -31.87 -82.00
C ALA A 28 -63.72 -31.04 -80.91
N SER A 29 -64.23 -29.86 -81.29
CA SER A 29 -64.95 -28.93 -80.41
C SER A 29 -66.47 -29.15 -80.34
N SER A 30 -67.01 -30.10 -81.11
CA SER A 30 -68.43 -30.49 -81.10
C SER A 30 -68.61 -31.97 -81.47
N GLY A 31 -69.83 -32.50 -81.27
CA GLY A 31 -70.19 -33.90 -81.59
C GLY A 31 -70.01 -34.90 -80.44
N THR A 32 -70.83 -35.95 -80.40
CA THR A 32 -70.85 -37.00 -79.34
C THR A 32 -70.38 -38.37 -79.82
N THR A 33 -69.96 -38.48 -81.09
CA THR A 33 -69.52 -39.72 -81.75
C THR A 33 -68.29 -39.48 -82.64
N ASN A 34 -67.39 -38.58 -82.22
CA ASN A 34 -66.18 -38.28 -83.00
C ASN A 34 -65.29 -39.52 -83.04
N THR A 35 -64.85 -39.92 -84.23
CA THR A 35 -64.02 -41.11 -84.39
C THR A 35 -62.63 -40.87 -83.79
N TRP A 36 -62.22 -41.75 -82.89
CA TRP A 36 -60.83 -41.85 -82.45
C TRP A 36 -60.11 -42.90 -83.29
N THR A 37 -58.98 -42.52 -83.87
CA THR A 37 -58.06 -43.43 -84.56
C THR A 37 -56.69 -43.26 -83.93
N ASP A 38 -56.20 -44.32 -83.29
CA ASP A 38 -54.90 -44.32 -82.62
C ASP A 38 -53.80 -43.79 -83.56
N ASN A 39 -52.96 -42.91 -83.01
CA ASN A 39 -51.88 -42.22 -83.70
C ASN A 39 -52.30 -41.30 -84.88
N SER A 40 -53.58 -41.24 -85.25
CA SER A 40 -54.07 -40.34 -86.31
C SER A 40 -54.94 -39.20 -85.79
N THR A 41 -55.74 -39.42 -84.74
CA THR A 41 -56.49 -38.35 -84.08
C THR A 41 -55.53 -37.38 -83.39
N LEU A 42 -54.51 -37.92 -82.72
CA LEU A 42 -53.38 -37.20 -82.19
C LEU A 42 -52.11 -38.03 -82.45
N PRO A 43 -51.05 -37.48 -83.07
CA PRO A 43 -49.83 -38.23 -83.37
C PRO A 43 -49.19 -38.83 -82.11
N GLY A 44 -49.00 -40.15 -82.09
CA GLY A 44 -48.41 -40.89 -80.98
C GLY A 44 -49.34 -41.17 -79.78
N TRP A 45 -50.61 -40.76 -79.84
CA TRP A 45 -51.59 -40.94 -78.78
C TRP A 45 -52.57 -42.08 -79.07
N TYR A 46 -52.97 -42.76 -78.02
CA TYR A 46 -53.76 -43.98 -78.07
C TYR A 46 -54.87 -43.95 -77.03
N TYR A 47 -56.01 -44.58 -77.34
CA TYR A 47 -57.15 -44.69 -76.44
C TYR A 47 -57.79 -46.08 -76.51
N THR A 48 -58.17 -46.61 -75.35
CA THR A 48 -59.02 -47.80 -75.25
C THR A 48 -59.92 -47.67 -74.02
N ARG A 49 -61.13 -48.24 -74.12
CA ARG A 49 -62.07 -48.38 -73.01
C ARG A 49 -62.24 -49.85 -72.65
N SER A 50 -62.46 -50.13 -71.37
CA SER A 50 -62.88 -51.44 -70.85
C SER A 50 -64.26 -51.33 -70.19
N PRO A 51 -65.27 -52.14 -70.57
CA PRO A 51 -65.26 -53.12 -71.66
C PRO A 51 -65.14 -52.45 -73.04
N THR A 52 -64.56 -53.18 -74.01
CA THR A 52 -64.25 -52.64 -75.34
C THR A 52 -65.51 -52.16 -76.08
N ALA A 53 -65.45 -50.92 -76.58
CA ALA A 53 -66.50 -50.28 -77.38
C ALA A 53 -65.89 -49.61 -78.63
N ALA A 54 -66.72 -49.03 -79.50
CA ALA A 54 -66.22 -48.22 -80.61
C ALA A 54 -65.31 -47.10 -80.09
N ALA A 55 -64.14 -46.93 -80.70
CA ALA A 55 -63.18 -45.90 -80.34
C ALA A 55 -63.72 -44.53 -80.79
N VAL A 56 -64.55 -43.92 -79.94
CA VAL A 56 -65.12 -42.59 -80.14
C VAL A 56 -64.88 -41.71 -78.91
N TYR A 57 -64.88 -40.39 -79.13
CA TYR A 57 -64.83 -39.38 -78.09
C TYR A 57 -65.90 -38.31 -78.31
N SER A 58 -66.29 -37.64 -77.24
CA SER A 58 -67.31 -36.59 -77.23
C SER A 58 -66.67 -35.23 -77.01
N ALA A 59 -67.14 -34.21 -77.68
CA ALA A 59 -66.88 -32.84 -77.26
C ALA A 59 -67.82 -32.49 -76.11
N GLY A 60 -67.28 -32.02 -74.99
CA GLY A 60 -68.06 -31.67 -73.80
C GLY A 60 -67.49 -30.46 -73.06
N ASN A 61 -68.32 -29.87 -72.21
CA ASN A 61 -67.95 -28.78 -71.30
C ASN A 61 -68.15 -29.19 -69.83
N GLY A 62 -68.16 -30.50 -69.54
CA GLY A 62 -68.42 -31.02 -68.20
C GLY A 62 -69.89 -31.19 -67.79
N SER A 63 -70.84 -30.70 -68.59
CA SER A 63 -72.27 -30.80 -68.23
C SER A 63 -72.84 -32.22 -68.30
N SER A 64 -72.25 -33.10 -69.13
CA SER A 64 -72.71 -34.49 -69.29
C SER A 64 -72.13 -35.41 -68.21
N ASN A 65 -72.95 -36.35 -67.74
CA ASN A 65 -72.54 -37.48 -66.90
C ASN A 65 -72.41 -38.79 -67.69
N THR A 66 -72.53 -38.77 -69.01
CA THR A 66 -72.43 -39.96 -69.84
C THR A 66 -70.99 -40.45 -69.86
N GLY A 67 -70.75 -41.73 -69.59
CA GLY A 67 -69.41 -42.31 -69.69
C GLY A 67 -68.85 -42.19 -71.11
N SER A 68 -67.76 -41.44 -71.30
CA SER A 68 -67.07 -41.27 -72.58
C SER A 68 -65.64 -40.78 -72.38
N LEU A 69 -64.80 -40.94 -73.40
CA LEU A 69 -63.64 -40.08 -73.58
C LEU A 69 -64.16 -38.73 -74.05
N TYR A 70 -63.59 -37.65 -73.52
CA TYR A 70 -63.98 -36.29 -73.80
C TYR A 70 -62.81 -35.48 -74.33
N SER A 71 -63.12 -34.67 -75.35
CA SER A 71 -62.42 -33.43 -75.58
C SER A 71 -63.18 -32.36 -74.78
N PHE A 72 -62.61 -31.96 -73.66
CA PHE A 72 -63.20 -30.95 -72.80
C PHE A 72 -62.83 -29.54 -73.27
N GLY A 73 -63.66 -28.56 -72.93
CA GLY A 73 -63.41 -27.16 -73.19
C GLY A 73 -64.61 -26.30 -72.84
N VAL A 74 -64.40 -25.00 -72.68
CA VAL A 74 -65.43 -24.07 -72.25
C VAL A 74 -66.50 -23.89 -73.33
N ALA A 75 -67.77 -24.06 -72.97
CA ALA A 75 -68.86 -23.86 -73.93
C ALA A 75 -68.99 -22.39 -74.33
N GLY A 76 -68.81 -22.09 -75.61
CA GLY A 76 -69.10 -20.77 -76.20
C GLY A 76 -68.00 -19.71 -76.06
N VAL A 77 -66.82 -20.05 -75.53
CA VAL A 77 -65.66 -19.14 -75.46
C VAL A 77 -64.65 -19.48 -76.56
N ASN A 78 -64.16 -18.48 -77.29
CA ASN A 78 -63.12 -18.61 -78.32
C ASN A 78 -61.83 -17.92 -77.78
N PRO A 79 -60.64 -18.55 -77.74
CA PRO A 79 -60.18 -19.55 -78.70
C PRO A 79 -60.89 -20.90 -78.53
N ALA A 80 -61.71 -21.28 -79.50
CA ALA A 80 -62.42 -22.56 -79.59
C ALA A 80 -61.43 -23.70 -79.88
N THR A 81 -60.15 -23.39 -79.69
CA THR A 81 -58.97 -24.18 -79.89
C THR A 81 -58.50 -24.76 -78.57
N ASP A 82 -58.84 -24.21 -77.40
CA ASP A 82 -58.35 -24.73 -76.12
C ASP A 82 -59.13 -25.99 -75.70
N ARG A 83 -58.48 -27.16 -75.70
CA ARG A 83 -59.14 -28.46 -75.53
C ARG A 83 -58.31 -29.38 -74.64
N ALA A 84 -58.84 -29.82 -73.50
CA ALA A 84 -58.20 -30.86 -72.68
C ALA A 84 -58.67 -32.28 -73.08
N LEU A 85 -57.80 -33.28 -72.97
CA LEU A 85 -58.14 -34.69 -73.19
C LEU A 85 -58.49 -35.36 -71.84
N GLY A 86 -59.72 -35.85 -71.70
CA GLY A 86 -60.18 -36.42 -70.44
C GLY A 86 -61.25 -37.49 -70.60
N SER A 87 -61.86 -37.88 -69.49
CA SER A 87 -62.99 -38.80 -69.46
C SER A 87 -63.95 -38.49 -68.32
N VAL A 88 -65.16 -39.05 -68.44
CA VAL A 88 -66.03 -39.31 -67.30
C VAL A 88 -66.16 -40.83 -67.27
N ALA A 89 -65.68 -41.48 -66.21
CA ALA A 89 -65.58 -42.94 -66.15
C ALA A 89 -66.90 -43.69 -65.84
N SER A 90 -68.05 -43.09 -66.13
CA SER A 90 -69.33 -43.60 -65.63
C SER A 90 -69.85 -44.86 -66.33
N GLY A 91 -70.55 -45.70 -65.58
CA GLY A 91 -71.29 -46.86 -66.08
C GLY A 91 -70.43 -48.11 -66.21
N SER A 92 -69.53 -48.34 -65.24
CA SER A 92 -68.58 -49.45 -65.20
C SER A 92 -67.56 -49.45 -66.33
N ASN A 93 -67.17 -48.25 -66.77
CA ASN A 93 -66.22 -48.04 -67.84
C ASN A 93 -64.89 -47.55 -67.29
N THR A 94 -63.80 -48.18 -67.68
CA THR A 94 -62.45 -47.67 -67.41
C THR A 94 -61.86 -47.13 -68.71
N TYR A 95 -61.35 -45.90 -68.67
CA TYR A 95 -60.74 -45.22 -69.80
C TYR A 95 -59.21 -45.25 -69.65
N TYR A 96 -58.53 -45.65 -70.72
CA TYR A 96 -57.09 -45.66 -70.82
C TYR A 96 -56.70 -44.79 -72.01
N TYR A 97 -55.95 -43.73 -71.76
CA TYR A 97 -55.43 -42.89 -72.83
C TYR A 97 -54.02 -42.43 -72.51
N GLY A 98 -53.20 -42.21 -73.54
CA GLY A 98 -51.82 -41.84 -73.33
C GLY A 98 -50.95 -41.89 -74.57
N VAL A 99 -49.65 -41.73 -74.37
CA VAL A 99 -48.67 -41.49 -75.43
C VAL A 99 -47.63 -42.60 -75.49
N ARG A 100 -47.23 -42.96 -76.71
CA ARG A 100 -46.12 -43.88 -76.99
C ARG A 100 -44.89 -43.11 -77.45
N LEU A 101 -43.79 -43.26 -76.73
CA LEU A 101 -42.50 -42.61 -76.99
C LEU A 101 -41.44 -43.67 -77.34
N VAL A 102 -40.58 -43.39 -78.33
CA VAL A 102 -39.39 -44.21 -78.63
C VAL A 102 -38.11 -43.44 -78.36
N ASN A 103 -37.11 -44.10 -77.78
CA ASN A 103 -35.79 -43.53 -77.61
C ASN A 103 -34.94 -43.70 -78.88
N ASN A 104 -34.90 -42.67 -79.73
CA ASN A 104 -34.04 -42.61 -80.91
C ASN A 104 -32.83 -41.68 -80.69
N THR A 105 -32.48 -41.35 -79.44
CA THR A 105 -31.40 -40.40 -79.12
C THR A 105 -29.99 -40.96 -79.29
N GLY A 106 -29.86 -42.29 -79.48
CA GLY A 106 -28.58 -42.99 -79.54
C GLY A 106 -27.95 -43.32 -78.17
N VAL A 107 -28.50 -42.80 -77.06
CA VAL A 107 -28.04 -43.08 -75.68
C VAL A 107 -29.21 -43.54 -74.80
N ALA A 108 -28.94 -44.20 -73.67
CA ALA A 108 -30.00 -44.59 -72.73
C ALA A 108 -30.57 -43.35 -72.02
N ILE A 109 -31.91 -43.24 -72.01
CA ILE A 109 -32.62 -42.22 -71.23
C ILE A 109 -32.78 -42.74 -69.81
N THR A 110 -32.28 -42.00 -68.83
CA THR A 110 -32.30 -42.42 -67.41
C THR A 110 -33.39 -41.70 -66.60
N SER A 111 -34.00 -40.66 -67.14
CA SER A 111 -35.20 -40.06 -66.56
C SER A 111 -36.03 -39.30 -67.59
N LEU A 112 -37.32 -39.14 -67.30
CA LEU A 112 -38.25 -38.29 -68.02
C LEU A 112 -38.79 -37.22 -67.08
N ALA A 113 -38.48 -35.95 -67.35
CA ALA A 113 -39.16 -34.84 -66.70
C ALA A 113 -40.50 -34.62 -67.39
N ILE A 114 -41.58 -34.99 -66.70
CA ILE A 114 -42.96 -34.94 -67.21
C ILE A 114 -43.68 -33.78 -66.52
N LYS A 115 -44.44 -33.01 -67.30
CA LYS A 115 -45.36 -31.99 -66.81
C LYS A 115 -46.69 -32.10 -67.53
N TYR A 116 -47.78 -31.82 -66.86
CA TYR A 116 -49.08 -31.56 -67.48
C TYR A 116 -49.97 -30.83 -66.48
N THR A 117 -51.00 -30.17 -66.99
CA THR A 117 -52.06 -29.56 -66.18
C THR A 117 -53.16 -30.60 -66.02
N GLY A 118 -53.39 -31.07 -64.80
CA GLY A 118 -54.57 -31.89 -64.50
C GLY A 118 -55.77 -30.97 -64.30
N GLU A 119 -56.87 -31.22 -65.00
CA GLU A 119 -58.05 -30.36 -65.01
C GLU A 119 -59.32 -31.12 -64.65
N GLU A 120 -60.15 -30.54 -63.80
CA GLU A 120 -61.46 -31.05 -63.45
C GLU A 120 -62.53 -30.22 -64.18
N TRP A 121 -63.21 -30.86 -65.11
CA TRP A 121 -64.27 -30.27 -65.93
C TRP A 121 -65.66 -30.58 -65.39
N ARG A 122 -65.79 -31.53 -64.46
CA ARG A 122 -67.06 -31.85 -63.81
C ARG A 122 -66.78 -32.36 -62.41
N VAL A 123 -67.43 -31.76 -61.42
CA VAL A 123 -67.57 -32.35 -60.08
C VAL A 123 -68.88 -33.11 -60.02
N ALA A 124 -68.85 -34.33 -59.50
CA ALA A 124 -70.03 -35.16 -59.31
C ALA A 124 -70.05 -35.86 -57.94
N ASN A 125 -68.92 -35.93 -57.25
CA ASN A 125 -68.79 -36.58 -55.94
C ASN A 125 -68.14 -35.67 -54.88
N ALA A 126 -68.44 -35.94 -53.61
CA ALA A 126 -67.75 -35.31 -52.48
C ALA A 126 -66.39 -35.96 -52.18
N THR A 127 -66.13 -37.15 -52.72
CA THR A 127 -64.86 -37.86 -52.59
C THR A 127 -64.02 -37.56 -53.83
N ALA A 128 -62.80 -37.06 -53.61
CA ALA A 128 -61.89 -36.78 -54.71
C ALA A 128 -61.58 -38.04 -55.52
N GLN A 129 -61.75 -37.95 -56.82
CA GLN A 129 -61.48 -38.99 -57.81
C GLN A 129 -60.10 -38.79 -58.42
N LYS A 130 -59.56 -39.84 -59.03
CA LYS A 130 -58.17 -39.83 -59.50
C LYS A 130 -58.04 -40.29 -60.92
N LEU A 131 -57.33 -39.49 -61.69
CA LEU A 131 -56.73 -39.92 -62.94
C LEU A 131 -55.33 -40.50 -62.63
N GLN A 132 -55.24 -41.83 -62.66
CA GLN A 132 -54.04 -42.55 -62.23
C GLN A 132 -52.99 -42.61 -63.34
N PHE A 133 -51.74 -42.26 -63.02
CA PHE A 133 -50.64 -42.30 -63.98
C PHE A 133 -49.86 -43.60 -63.90
N GLN A 134 -49.65 -44.23 -65.05
CA GLN A 134 -48.91 -45.48 -65.18
C GLN A 134 -48.00 -45.45 -66.40
N TYR A 135 -46.95 -46.26 -66.38
CA TYR A 135 -46.05 -46.42 -67.52
C TYR A 135 -45.63 -47.87 -67.75
N GLN A 136 -45.21 -48.19 -68.97
CA GLN A 136 -44.61 -49.48 -69.29
C GLN A 136 -43.48 -49.30 -70.29
N ILE A 137 -42.35 -49.95 -70.04
CA ILE A 137 -41.16 -49.93 -70.90
C ILE A 137 -41.06 -51.29 -71.58
N GLY A 138 -40.74 -51.29 -72.87
CA GLY A 138 -40.54 -52.53 -73.63
C GLY A 138 -39.84 -52.30 -74.95
N ALA A 139 -39.41 -53.40 -75.58
CA ALA A 139 -38.98 -53.37 -76.97
C ALA A 139 -40.17 -53.03 -77.88
N ALA A 140 -39.90 -52.39 -79.03
CA ALA A 140 -40.93 -52.06 -80.02
C ALA A 140 -41.80 -53.29 -80.34
N GLY A 141 -43.13 -53.12 -80.27
CA GLY A 141 -44.11 -54.19 -80.49
C GLY A 141 -44.45 -55.05 -79.26
N THR A 142 -43.81 -54.84 -78.10
CA THR A 142 -44.16 -55.54 -76.85
C THR A 142 -45.50 -55.06 -76.28
N VAL A 143 -45.74 -53.75 -76.32
CA VAL A 143 -47.02 -53.12 -76.00
C VAL A 143 -47.67 -52.75 -77.34
N THR A 144 -48.83 -53.34 -77.62
CA THR A 144 -49.52 -53.21 -78.91
C THR A 144 -50.71 -52.24 -78.85
N GLY A 145 -51.04 -51.71 -77.68
CA GLY A 145 -52.05 -50.67 -77.46
C GLY A 145 -52.02 -50.15 -76.01
N ILE A 146 -52.75 -49.06 -75.73
CA ILE A 146 -52.68 -48.35 -74.43
C ILE A 146 -53.16 -49.18 -73.21
N ASN A 147 -53.79 -50.33 -73.47
CA ASN A 147 -54.10 -51.35 -72.47
C ASN A 147 -53.89 -52.80 -72.98
N ALA A 148 -52.94 -52.99 -73.91
CA ALA A 148 -52.61 -54.30 -74.49
C ALA A 148 -51.07 -54.49 -74.51
N PRO A 149 -50.50 -55.36 -73.65
CA PRO A 149 -51.16 -56.26 -72.70
C PRO A 149 -51.83 -55.51 -71.53
N THR A 150 -52.78 -56.16 -70.87
CA THR A 150 -53.50 -55.63 -69.70
C THR A 150 -52.67 -55.68 -68.41
N THR A 151 -51.46 -56.26 -68.44
CA THR A 151 -50.55 -56.43 -67.29
C THR A 151 -49.15 -55.90 -67.61
N GLY A 152 -48.36 -55.60 -66.57
CA GLY A 152 -46.98 -55.09 -66.71
C GLY A 152 -46.83 -53.56 -66.67
N TRP A 153 -47.93 -52.84 -66.41
CA TRP A 153 -47.91 -51.40 -66.17
C TRP A 153 -47.46 -51.07 -64.75
N THR A 154 -46.57 -50.08 -64.60
CA THR A 154 -46.04 -49.59 -63.33
C THR A 154 -46.74 -48.29 -62.95
N ALA A 155 -47.37 -48.25 -61.78
CA ALA A 155 -47.97 -47.01 -61.26
C ALA A 155 -46.90 -46.02 -60.80
N TYR A 156 -47.11 -44.74 -61.09
CA TYR A 156 -46.23 -43.66 -60.63
C TYR A 156 -47.07 -42.51 -60.07
N THR A 157 -47.41 -42.64 -58.79
CA THR A 157 -48.42 -41.82 -58.11
C THR A 157 -48.04 -40.35 -57.95
N ALA A 158 -46.77 -39.98 -58.14
CA ALA A 158 -46.33 -38.60 -58.12
C ALA A 158 -46.87 -37.78 -59.31
N LEU A 159 -47.43 -38.45 -60.31
CA LEU A 159 -48.16 -37.87 -61.43
C LEU A 159 -49.63 -38.31 -61.43
N ASP A 160 -50.20 -38.77 -60.32
CA ASP A 160 -51.66 -38.93 -60.25
C ASP A 160 -52.32 -37.56 -60.12
N PHE A 161 -53.32 -37.27 -60.95
CA PHE A 161 -54.17 -36.10 -60.75
C PHE A 161 -55.37 -36.48 -59.88
N THR A 162 -55.59 -35.74 -58.80
CA THR A 162 -56.73 -35.91 -57.89
C THR A 162 -57.64 -34.70 -58.05
N SER A 163 -58.97 -34.88 -58.18
CA SER A 163 -59.89 -33.74 -58.35
C SER A 163 -59.70 -32.70 -57.23
N PRO A 164 -59.40 -31.44 -57.58
CA PRO A 164 -59.21 -30.37 -56.60
C PRO A 164 -60.54 -29.88 -56.00
N VAL A 165 -61.67 -30.07 -56.69
CA VAL A 165 -63.00 -29.71 -56.20
C VAL A 165 -63.73 -30.97 -55.75
N THR A 166 -64.20 -30.97 -54.49
CA THR A 166 -64.88 -32.13 -53.90
C THR A 166 -66.20 -31.74 -53.24
N ASN A 167 -66.88 -30.72 -53.77
CA ASN A 167 -68.17 -30.27 -53.23
C ASN A 167 -69.29 -31.17 -53.79
N ALA A 168 -70.14 -31.71 -52.93
CA ALA A 168 -71.05 -32.82 -53.25
C ALA A 168 -72.14 -32.55 -54.33
N THR A 169 -72.21 -31.34 -54.92
CA THR A 169 -73.28 -30.94 -55.84
C THR A 169 -72.80 -31.05 -57.28
N ALA A 170 -73.37 -31.99 -58.04
CA ALA A 170 -72.96 -32.23 -59.42
C ALA A 170 -73.11 -30.98 -60.31
N ALA A 171 -72.00 -30.53 -60.91
CA ALA A 171 -71.96 -29.35 -61.77
C ALA A 171 -70.85 -29.47 -62.82
N ALA A 172 -71.06 -28.79 -63.96
CA ALA A 172 -69.96 -28.52 -64.88
C ALA A 172 -69.00 -27.52 -64.23
N LEU A 173 -67.70 -27.78 -64.36
CA LEU A 173 -66.62 -26.89 -63.95
C LEU A 173 -65.90 -26.38 -65.20
N ASP A 174 -65.30 -25.19 -65.08
CA ASP A 174 -64.34 -24.71 -66.06
C ASP A 174 -62.95 -25.21 -65.66
N GLY A 175 -62.41 -26.19 -66.40
CA GLY A 175 -61.10 -26.77 -66.11
C GLY A 175 -59.95 -25.77 -66.22
N ASN A 176 -60.15 -24.65 -66.93
CA ASN A 176 -59.16 -23.59 -67.04
C ASN A 176 -59.05 -22.71 -65.79
N ASP A 177 -60.06 -22.72 -64.92
CA ASP A 177 -60.03 -21.94 -63.69
C ASP A 177 -58.94 -22.48 -62.75
N PRO A 178 -58.08 -21.62 -62.18
CA PRO A 178 -56.99 -22.06 -61.30
C PRO A 178 -57.41 -22.92 -60.10
N ALA A 179 -58.68 -22.84 -59.67
CA ALA A 179 -59.23 -23.63 -58.58
C ALA A 179 -59.56 -25.08 -58.99
N ASN A 180 -59.80 -25.33 -60.29
CA ASN A 180 -60.23 -26.61 -60.84
C ASN A 180 -59.08 -27.37 -61.51
N ARG A 181 -57.86 -26.85 -61.44
CA ARG A 181 -56.67 -27.45 -62.06
C ARG A 181 -55.45 -27.48 -61.17
N THR A 182 -54.55 -28.41 -61.44
CA THR A 182 -53.26 -28.54 -60.75
C THR A 182 -52.16 -28.80 -61.77
N ASN A 183 -51.11 -27.98 -61.75
CA ASN A 183 -49.92 -28.24 -62.54
C ASN A 183 -49.13 -29.38 -61.89
N LEU A 184 -49.06 -30.53 -62.55
CA LEU A 184 -48.25 -31.67 -62.11
C LEU A 184 -46.90 -31.62 -62.81
N SER A 185 -45.84 -31.80 -62.03
CA SER A 185 -44.49 -31.98 -62.56
C SER A 185 -43.72 -32.97 -61.71
N SER A 186 -43.13 -33.97 -62.38
CA SER A 186 -42.27 -34.94 -61.71
C SER A 186 -41.21 -35.45 -62.68
N THR A 187 -40.06 -35.86 -62.14
CA THR A 187 -39.02 -36.53 -62.91
C THR A 187 -39.10 -38.03 -62.65
N LEU A 188 -39.67 -38.76 -63.59
CA LEU A 188 -39.77 -40.20 -63.57
C LEU A 188 -38.39 -40.80 -63.88
N THR A 189 -37.78 -41.47 -62.91
CA THR A 189 -36.52 -42.20 -63.12
C THR A 189 -36.81 -43.55 -63.76
N VAL A 190 -36.22 -43.79 -64.93
CA VAL A 190 -36.45 -44.98 -65.77
C VAL A 190 -35.16 -45.35 -66.47
N ASN A 191 -35.07 -46.55 -67.05
CA ASN A 191 -34.00 -46.86 -67.98
C ASN A 191 -34.62 -47.27 -69.31
N ILE A 192 -34.55 -46.38 -70.30
CA ILE A 192 -35.05 -46.64 -71.66
C ILE A 192 -33.84 -46.71 -72.57
N PRO A 193 -33.32 -47.91 -72.88
CA PRO A 193 -32.21 -48.07 -73.83
C PRO A 193 -32.54 -47.49 -75.21
N ALA A 194 -31.51 -47.13 -75.97
CA ALA A 194 -31.69 -46.68 -77.35
C ALA A 194 -32.42 -47.76 -78.17
N GLY A 195 -33.42 -47.35 -78.95
CA GLY A 195 -34.31 -48.20 -79.73
C GLY A 195 -35.49 -48.82 -78.95
N GLN A 196 -35.55 -48.66 -77.63
CA GLN A 196 -36.70 -49.10 -76.82
C GLN A 196 -37.77 -48.02 -76.68
N GLU A 197 -38.95 -48.46 -76.23
CA GLU A 197 -40.13 -47.63 -76.10
C GLU A 197 -40.60 -47.53 -74.66
N ILE A 198 -41.24 -46.40 -74.35
CA ILE A 198 -42.02 -46.22 -73.14
C ILE A 198 -43.42 -45.74 -73.52
N TRP A 199 -44.42 -46.34 -72.88
CA TRP A 199 -45.80 -45.89 -72.93
C TRP A 199 -46.12 -45.21 -71.62
N LEU A 200 -46.68 -44.01 -71.69
CA LEU A 200 -47.20 -43.26 -70.55
C LEU A 200 -48.72 -43.22 -70.70
N ARG A 201 -49.45 -43.58 -69.65
CA ARG A 201 -50.92 -43.61 -69.69
C ARG A 201 -51.55 -43.03 -68.45
N TRP A 202 -52.75 -42.51 -68.66
CA TRP A 202 -53.70 -42.11 -67.64
C TRP A 202 -54.86 -43.09 -67.63
N VAL A 203 -55.23 -43.52 -66.43
CA VAL A 203 -56.29 -44.49 -66.17
C VAL A 203 -57.36 -43.84 -65.33
N ASP A 204 -58.55 -43.74 -65.89
CA ASP A 204 -59.75 -43.23 -65.23
C ASP A 204 -60.70 -44.40 -64.99
N ILE A 205 -60.95 -44.73 -63.72
CA ILE A 205 -61.75 -45.89 -63.31
C ILE A 205 -63.17 -45.43 -62.95
N ASP A 206 -64.17 -46.29 -63.16
CA ASP A 206 -65.54 -46.05 -62.65
C ASP A 206 -65.48 -46.04 -61.12
N ASP A 207 -65.59 -44.86 -60.52
CA ASP A 207 -65.48 -44.64 -59.10
C ASP A 207 -66.83 -44.92 -58.41
N PRO A 208 -66.85 -45.34 -57.13
CA PRO A 208 -68.10 -45.55 -56.42
C PRO A 208 -68.94 -44.25 -56.33
N GLY A 209 -70.07 -44.22 -57.04
CA GLY A 209 -71.00 -43.09 -57.02
C GLY A 209 -71.18 -42.45 -58.40
N SER A 210 -71.24 -41.12 -58.46
CA SER A 210 -71.20 -40.38 -59.72
C SER A 210 -69.77 -39.92 -60.00
N ASP A 211 -69.35 -40.01 -61.26
CA ASP A 211 -67.97 -39.74 -61.67
C ASP A 211 -67.73 -38.27 -62.04
N ASP A 212 -66.58 -37.77 -61.60
CA ASP A 212 -66.00 -36.49 -61.97
C ASP A 212 -65.52 -36.56 -63.44
N GLY A 213 -65.34 -35.40 -64.05
CA GLY A 213 -64.79 -35.26 -65.40
C GLY A 213 -63.35 -34.81 -65.31
N LEU A 214 -62.41 -35.73 -65.39
CA LEU A 214 -60.98 -35.47 -65.21
C LEU A 214 -60.26 -35.48 -66.56
N ALA A 215 -59.33 -34.55 -66.73
CA ALA A 215 -58.59 -34.35 -67.98
C ALA A 215 -57.13 -33.99 -67.75
N ILE A 216 -56.36 -34.10 -68.83
CA ILE A 216 -54.98 -33.59 -68.94
C ILE A 216 -54.90 -32.55 -70.03
N ASP A 217 -54.08 -31.54 -69.78
CA ASP A 217 -53.72 -30.49 -70.74
C ASP A 217 -52.24 -30.10 -70.64
N ASP A 218 -51.72 -29.35 -71.61
CA ASP A 218 -50.35 -28.82 -71.66
C ASP A 218 -49.27 -29.88 -71.35
N PHE A 219 -49.43 -31.08 -71.89
CA PHE A 219 -48.51 -32.19 -71.63
C PHE A 219 -47.13 -31.88 -72.19
N SER A 220 -46.09 -32.07 -71.40
CA SER A 220 -44.70 -32.05 -71.84
C SER A 220 -43.88 -33.18 -71.22
N VAL A 221 -42.98 -33.74 -72.01
CA VAL A 221 -42.01 -34.73 -71.53
C VAL A 221 -40.64 -34.44 -72.11
N THR A 222 -39.66 -34.31 -71.23
CA THR A 222 -38.25 -34.07 -71.59
C THR A 222 -37.41 -35.25 -71.13
N ALA A 223 -36.67 -35.87 -72.04
CA ALA A 223 -35.80 -37.00 -71.74
C ALA A 223 -34.41 -36.54 -71.30
N ASN A 224 -33.94 -36.97 -70.12
CA ASN A 224 -32.62 -36.60 -69.60
C ASN A 224 -31.69 -37.84 -69.50
N PRO A 225 -30.42 -37.73 -69.93
CA PRO A 225 -29.39 -38.75 -69.69
C PRO A 225 -28.84 -38.60 -68.26
N SER A 226 -27.98 -39.53 -67.83
CA SER A 226 -27.43 -39.57 -66.47
C SER A 226 -26.69 -38.27 -66.06
N GLY A 227 -27.10 -37.64 -64.95
CA GLY A 227 -26.39 -36.54 -64.27
C GLY A 227 -27.14 -35.20 -64.28
N GLY A 228 -27.39 -34.62 -63.10
CA GLY A 228 -28.12 -33.35 -62.93
C GLY A 228 -27.40 -32.13 -63.52
N ALA A 229 -28.05 -30.97 -63.48
CA ALA A 229 -27.46 -29.72 -63.95
C ALA A 229 -26.14 -29.38 -63.22
N SER A 230 -25.19 -28.80 -63.96
CA SER A 230 -23.91 -28.34 -63.42
C SER A 230 -24.11 -27.22 -62.39
N THR A 231 -23.39 -27.27 -61.27
CA THR A 231 -23.32 -26.17 -60.27
C THR A 231 -21.93 -25.53 -60.25
N ASN A 232 -21.86 -24.22 -60.03
CA ASN A 232 -20.59 -23.49 -59.92
C ASN A 232 -19.92 -23.76 -58.56
N PRO A 233 -18.57 -23.70 -58.45
CA PRO A 233 -17.91 -23.67 -57.15
C PRO A 233 -18.32 -22.42 -56.36
N ALA A 234 -18.22 -22.46 -55.03
CA ALA A 234 -18.40 -21.29 -54.16
C ALA A 234 -17.11 -21.00 -53.39
N ALA A 235 -16.85 -19.74 -53.04
CA ALA A 235 -15.64 -19.35 -52.32
C ALA A 235 -15.94 -18.34 -51.22
N THR A 236 -15.18 -18.37 -50.13
CA THR A 236 -15.19 -17.35 -49.06
C THR A 236 -13.76 -17.02 -48.68
N GLY A 237 -13.47 -15.74 -48.45
CA GLY A 237 -12.14 -15.25 -48.11
C GLY A 237 -12.06 -14.70 -46.70
N THR A 238 -10.94 -14.94 -46.03
CA THR A 238 -10.62 -14.37 -44.70
C THR A 238 -9.15 -13.96 -44.64
N ALA A 239 -8.83 -13.01 -43.77
CA ALA A 239 -7.46 -12.64 -43.42
C ALA A 239 -7.22 -12.94 -41.94
N THR A 240 -6.03 -13.46 -41.61
CA THR A 240 -5.61 -13.74 -40.24
C THR A 240 -4.22 -13.13 -40.00
N PRO A 241 -4.09 -12.09 -39.15
CA PRO A 241 -5.18 -11.32 -38.56
C PRO A 241 -5.98 -10.53 -39.62
N ASN A 242 -7.27 -10.27 -39.35
CA ASN A 242 -8.15 -9.50 -40.26
C ASN A 242 -7.98 -7.97 -40.14
N THR A 243 -7.11 -7.53 -39.22
CA THR A 243 -6.71 -6.14 -39.03
C THR A 243 -5.21 -6.11 -38.74
N ALA A 244 -4.44 -5.34 -39.51
CA ALA A 244 -2.98 -5.32 -39.46
C ALA A 244 -2.43 -3.94 -39.87
N SER A 245 -1.17 -3.66 -39.57
CA SER A 245 -0.50 -2.40 -39.88
C SER A 245 0.32 -2.49 -41.18
N PRO A 246 0.66 -1.36 -41.82
CA PRO A 246 1.67 -1.36 -42.88
C PRO A 246 2.98 -2.01 -42.41
N GLY A 247 3.50 -2.94 -43.19
CA GLY A 247 4.68 -3.76 -42.87
C GLY A 247 4.39 -5.09 -42.16
N ASP A 248 3.16 -5.34 -41.70
CA ASP A 248 2.81 -6.60 -41.02
C ASP A 248 2.61 -7.74 -42.02
N ALA A 249 2.98 -8.96 -41.60
CA ALA A 249 2.64 -10.19 -42.32
C ALA A 249 1.20 -10.62 -42.01
N VAL A 250 0.47 -11.04 -43.04
CA VAL A 250 -0.91 -11.52 -42.93
C VAL A 250 -1.09 -12.80 -43.72
N THR A 251 -1.86 -13.73 -43.17
CA THR A 251 -2.25 -14.96 -43.86
C THR A 251 -3.64 -14.77 -44.46
N LEU A 252 -3.70 -14.74 -45.78
CA LEU A 252 -4.94 -14.71 -46.54
C LEU A 252 -5.39 -16.15 -46.79
N SER A 253 -6.66 -16.44 -46.56
CA SER A 253 -7.25 -17.78 -46.72
C SER A 253 -8.50 -17.72 -47.59
N ILE A 254 -8.58 -18.62 -48.58
CA ILE A 254 -9.76 -18.82 -49.42
C ILE A 254 -10.27 -20.25 -49.16
N LYS A 255 -11.52 -20.36 -48.71
CA LYS A 255 -12.22 -21.64 -48.59
C LYS A 255 -13.14 -21.81 -49.79
N VAL A 256 -12.94 -22.88 -50.56
CA VAL A 256 -13.67 -23.23 -51.78
C VAL A 256 -14.56 -24.44 -51.52
N THR A 257 -15.84 -24.32 -51.80
CA THR A 257 -16.79 -25.45 -51.89
C THR A 257 -16.87 -25.90 -53.36
N PRO A 258 -16.48 -27.14 -53.68
CA PRO A 258 -16.52 -27.67 -55.05
C PRO A 258 -17.93 -27.61 -55.68
N GLY A 259 -18.02 -27.24 -56.96
CA GLY A 259 -19.21 -27.43 -57.79
C GLY A 259 -19.41 -28.92 -58.14
N THR A 260 -20.61 -29.29 -58.57
CA THR A 260 -21.04 -30.67 -58.86
C THR A 260 -21.54 -30.83 -60.30
N ASN A 261 -21.51 -32.07 -60.82
CA ASN A 261 -21.96 -32.46 -62.16
C ASN A 261 -21.26 -31.76 -63.36
N PRO A 262 -19.95 -32.01 -63.59
CA PRO A 262 -19.05 -32.88 -62.83
C PRO A 262 -18.45 -32.18 -61.60
N ALA A 263 -17.84 -32.94 -60.69
CA ALA A 263 -17.20 -32.39 -59.48
C ALA A 263 -16.03 -31.46 -59.84
N SER A 264 -15.92 -30.29 -59.21
CA SER A 264 -14.81 -29.34 -59.45
C SER A 264 -13.45 -30.02 -59.26
N THR A 265 -12.60 -29.90 -60.27
CA THR A 265 -11.18 -30.30 -60.24
C THR A 265 -10.29 -29.06 -60.39
N PHE A 266 -9.10 -29.11 -59.78
CA PHE A 266 -8.14 -28.00 -59.69
C PHE A 266 -6.74 -28.54 -59.99
N THR A 267 -6.48 -28.94 -61.25
CA THR A 267 -5.27 -29.66 -61.69
C THR A 267 -4.20 -28.74 -62.28
N SER A 268 -4.53 -27.49 -62.62
CA SER A 268 -3.56 -26.50 -63.09
C SER A 268 -3.20 -25.47 -62.00
N PRO A 269 -1.93 -25.39 -61.56
CA PRO A 269 -1.54 -24.47 -60.50
C PRO A 269 -1.17 -23.12 -61.13
N SER A 270 -1.98 -22.07 -60.91
CA SER A 270 -1.58 -20.65 -60.72
C SER A 270 -2.68 -19.63 -61.03
N ALA A 271 -3.74 -19.98 -61.77
CA ALA A 271 -4.81 -19.03 -62.17
C ALA A 271 -6.23 -19.44 -61.69
N VAL A 272 -6.31 -20.54 -60.96
CA VAL A 272 -7.55 -21.27 -60.67
C VAL A 272 -8.14 -20.84 -59.30
N VAL A 273 -7.28 -20.49 -58.34
CA VAL A 273 -7.64 -19.83 -57.06
C VAL A 273 -6.64 -18.71 -56.80
N ALA A 274 -7.08 -17.48 -57.00
CA ALA A 274 -6.25 -16.28 -56.87
C ALA A 274 -7.02 -15.14 -56.20
N ALA A 275 -6.31 -14.12 -55.75
CA ALA A 275 -6.91 -12.84 -55.36
C ALA A 275 -6.11 -11.66 -55.91
N ASP A 276 -6.81 -10.57 -56.23
CA ASP A 276 -6.18 -9.27 -56.43
C ASP A 276 -5.85 -8.71 -55.04
N ILE A 277 -4.57 -8.72 -54.68
CA ILE A 277 -4.07 -8.20 -53.40
C ILE A 277 -3.37 -6.85 -53.58
N SER A 278 -3.53 -6.19 -54.74
CA SER A 278 -2.86 -4.93 -55.06
C SER A 278 -3.20 -3.80 -54.08
N ALA A 279 -4.33 -3.89 -53.38
CA ALA A 279 -4.77 -2.96 -52.35
C ALA A 279 -3.93 -3.02 -51.06
N ILE A 280 -3.12 -4.06 -50.87
CA ILE A 280 -2.15 -4.20 -49.76
C ILE A 280 -0.72 -4.47 -50.22
N VAL A 281 -0.51 -4.92 -51.47
CA VAL A 281 0.82 -5.15 -52.07
C VAL A 281 0.82 -4.56 -53.48
N PRO A 282 1.30 -3.32 -53.68
CA PRO A 282 1.24 -2.65 -54.98
C PRO A 282 1.76 -3.52 -56.13
N GLY A 283 0.97 -3.64 -57.20
CA GLY A 283 1.30 -4.44 -58.39
C GLY A 283 0.89 -5.92 -58.35
N ALA A 284 0.43 -6.45 -57.21
CA ALA A 284 0.02 -7.85 -57.08
C ALA A 284 -1.49 -8.06 -57.41
N THR A 285 -1.85 -7.86 -58.69
CA THR A 285 -3.25 -7.87 -59.15
C THR A 285 -3.85 -9.26 -59.40
N ASN A 286 -3.04 -10.33 -59.36
CA ASN A 286 -3.51 -11.70 -59.56
C ASN A 286 -2.61 -12.71 -58.84
N GLN A 287 -2.70 -12.75 -57.52
CA GLN A 287 -1.85 -13.57 -56.69
C GLN A 287 -2.44 -14.97 -56.50
N ALA A 288 -1.70 -16.00 -56.95
CA ALA A 288 -2.10 -17.40 -56.80
C ALA A 288 -2.01 -17.86 -55.34
N PHE A 289 -3.02 -18.59 -54.86
CA PHE A 289 -3.04 -19.18 -53.52
C PHE A 289 -2.64 -20.65 -53.59
N THR A 290 -1.99 -21.15 -52.53
CA THR A 290 -1.53 -22.54 -52.44
C THR A 290 -2.52 -23.38 -51.67
N TYR A 291 -2.89 -24.56 -52.19
CA TYR A 291 -3.73 -25.51 -51.47
C TYR A 291 -3.10 -25.88 -50.12
N SER A 292 -3.87 -25.76 -49.04
CA SER A 292 -3.41 -26.04 -47.68
C SER A 292 -4.07 -27.28 -47.08
N SER A 293 -5.38 -27.48 -47.26
CA SER A 293 -6.09 -28.64 -46.69
C SER A 293 -7.47 -28.87 -47.31
N THR A 294 -8.08 -30.02 -47.02
CA THR A 294 -9.49 -30.34 -47.31
C THR A 294 -10.19 -30.63 -45.98
N ASP A 295 -11.35 -30.03 -45.73
CA ASP A 295 -12.13 -30.29 -44.52
C ASP A 295 -12.95 -31.60 -44.60
N GLY A 296 -13.50 -32.06 -43.48
CA GLY A 296 -14.30 -33.30 -43.42
C GLY A 296 -15.61 -33.27 -44.21
N LEU A 297 -15.94 -32.12 -44.84
CA LEU A 297 -17.10 -31.93 -45.71
C LEU A 297 -16.71 -31.81 -47.19
N GLY A 298 -15.42 -31.95 -47.53
CA GLY A 298 -14.91 -31.87 -48.89
C GLY A 298 -14.63 -30.46 -49.41
N ASN A 299 -14.66 -29.42 -48.56
CA ASN A 299 -14.24 -28.08 -48.96
C ASN A 299 -12.72 -27.96 -48.99
N LEU A 300 -12.19 -27.25 -49.97
CA LEU A 300 -10.77 -27.04 -50.19
C LEU A 300 -10.34 -25.69 -49.59
N SER A 301 -9.24 -25.66 -48.87
CA SER A 301 -8.65 -24.43 -48.32
C SER A 301 -7.36 -24.09 -49.07
N TYR A 302 -7.18 -22.81 -49.35
CA TYR A 302 -6.01 -22.25 -50.01
C TYR A 302 -5.50 -21.06 -49.22
N THR A 303 -4.18 -20.92 -49.07
CA THR A 303 -3.55 -19.85 -48.29
C THR A 303 -2.46 -19.11 -49.07
N PHE A 304 -2.29 -17.83 -48.76
CA PHE A 304 -1.19 -17.00 -49.22
C PHE A 304 -0.70 -16.08 -48.10
N SER A 305 0.60 -16.04 -47.86
CA SER A 305 1.21 -15.11 -46.92
C SER A 305 1.65 -13.84 -47.66
N ALA A 306 1.13 -12.70 -47.24
CA ALA A 306 1.47 -11.39 -47.78
C ALA A 306 2.05 -10.50 -46.67
N THR A 307 2.91 -9.55 -47.02
CA THR A 307 3.29 -8.44 -46.14
C THR A 307 2.63 -7.17 -46.66
N ILE A 308 1.91 -6.45 -45.80
CA ILE A 308 1.26 -5.20 -46.20
C ILE A 308 2.35 -4.18 -46.54
N ASP A 309 2.27 -3.56 -47.71
CA ASP A 309 3.24 -2.56 -48.14
C ASP A 309 3.24 -1.36 -47.18
N PRO A 310 4.43 -0.84 -46.78
CA PRO A 310 4.53 0.30 -45.86
C PRO A 310 3.80 1.56 -46.32
N GLY A 311 3.59 1.75 -47.63
CA GLY A 311 2.85 2.87 -48.22
C GLY A 311 1.34 2.63 -48.34
N THR A 312 0.82 1.50 -47.87
CA THR A 312 -0.61 1.18 -47.95
C THR A 312 -1.44 2.15 -47.11
N ALA A 313 -2.35 2.88 -47.76
CA ALA A 313 -3.28 3.78 -47.08
C ALA A 313 -4.16 3.02 -46.08
N THR A 314 -4.62 3.69 -45.04
CA THR A 314 -5.32 3.05 -43.92
C THR A 314 -6.79 2.78 -44.25
N GLY A 315 -7.49 2.02 -43.42
CA GLY A 315 -8.88 1.61 -43.61
C GLY A 315 -9.06 0.23 -44.24
N THR A 316 -10.31 -0.18 -44.42
CA THR A 316 -10.68 -1.49 -44.96
C THR A 316 -10.31 -1.62 -46.43
N LYS A 317 -9.61 -2.72 -46.76
CA LYS A 317 -9.27 -3.16 -48.11
C LYS A 317 -10.10 -4.38 -48.44
N SER A 318 -10.71 -4.33 -49.60
CA SER A 318 -11.38 -5.46 -50.22
C SER A 318 -10.39 -6.07 -51.21
N LEU A 319 -10.06 -7.34 -51.05
CA LEU A 319 -9.17 -8.09 -51.95
C LEU A 319 -10.04 -9.07 -52.76
N PRO A 320 -10.44 -8.73 -54.00
CA PRO A 320 -11.30 -9.57 -54.83
C PRO A 320 -10.70 -10.96 -55.06
N ILE A 321 -11.51 -11.99 -54.87
CA ILE A 321 -11.12 -13.39 -55.06
C ILE A 321 -11.63 -13.86 -56.42
N THR A 322 -10.79 -14.61 -57.13
CA THR A 322 -11.15 -15.32 -58.36
C THR A 322 -10.95 -16.82 -58.15
N VAL A 323 -12.03 -17.59 -58.29
CA VAL A 323 -11.99 -19.06 -58.30
C VAL A 323 -12.62 -19.56 -59.57
N THR A 324 -11.85 -20.24 -60.42
CA THR A 324 -12.31 -20.88 -61.65
C THR A 324 -11.85 -22.32 -61.62
N ASP A 325 -12.74 -23.31 -61.63
CA ASP A 325 -12.33 -24.72 -61.67
C ASP A 325 -11.91 -25.17 -63.08
N ASP A 326 -11.33 -26.38 -63.21
CA ASP A 326 -10.93 -26.95 -64.50
C ASP A 326 -12.14 -27.20 -65.44
N GLN A 327 -13.37 -27.09 -64.94
CA GLN A 327 -14.60 -27.19 -65.71
C GLN A 327 -15.00 -25.83 -66.28
N SER A 328 -14.14 -24.82 -66.14
CA SER A 328 -14.37 -23.43 -66.56
C SER A 328 -15.57 -22.77 -65.87
N ARG A 329 -15.90 -23.20 -64.64
CA ARG A 329 -16.95 -22.60 -63.81
C ARG A 329 -16.33 -21.68 -62.78
N THR A 330 -16.90 -20.49 -62.64
CA THR A 330 -16.39 -19.45 -61.74
C THR A 330 -17.29 -19.29 -60.52
N ALA A 331 -16.68 -19.13 -59.35
CA ALA A 331 -17.43 -18.82 -58.13
C ALA A 331 -18.01 -17.39 -58.17
N ALA A 332 -19.13 -17.17 -57.48
CA ALA A 332 -19.69 -15.83 -57.31
C ALA A 332 -18.67 -14.88 -56.66
N ALA A 333 -18.64 -13.61 -57.10
CA ALA A 333 -17.66 -12.63 -56.66
C ALA A 333 -17.68 -12.47 -55.13
N THR A 334 -16.57 -12.83 -54.48
CA THR A 334 -16.32 -12.67 -53.05
C THR A 334 -14.97 -11.99 -52.84
N ALA A 335 -14.75 -11.40 -51.68
CA ALA A 335 -13.50 -10.69 -51.39
C ALA A 335 -13.01 -11.02 -49.98
N ILE A 336 -11.69 -11.00 -49.79
CA ILE A 336 -11.10 -11.00 -48.46
C ILE A 336 -11.16 -9.55 -47.96
N SER A 337 -11.77 -9.35 -46.78
CA SER A 337 -11.76 -8.05 -46.10
C SER A 337 -10.60 -8.00 -45.11
N ILE A 338 -9.75 -6.98 -45.22
CA ILE A 338 -8.67 -6.70 -44.28
C ILE A 338 -8.64 -5.22 -43.93
N SER A 339 -8.54 -4.88 -42.65
CA SER A 339 -8.45 -3.48 -42.21
C SER A 339 -7.00 -3.07 -41.94
N VAL A 340 -6.49 -2.08 -42.69
CA VAL A 340 -5.14 -1.55 -42.51
C VAL A 340 -5.16 -0.42 -41.47
N ARG A 341 -4.41 -0.57 -40.37
CA ARG A 341 -4.38 0.42 -39.27
C ARG A 341 -3.54 1.64 -39.65
N THR A 342 -3.97 2.82 -39.21
CA THR A 342 -3.10 4.00 -39.15
C THR A 342 -2.13 3.85 -37.99
N VAL A 343 -0.82 3.80 -38.29
CA VAL A 343 0.24 3.76 -37.28
C VAL A 343 1.15 4.97 -37.41
N THR A 344 1.45 5.63 -36.29
CA THR A 344 2.40 6.74 -36.21
C THR A 344 3.70 6.20 -35.62
N PRO A 345 4.84 6.30 -36.32
CA PRO A 345 6.14 5.99 -35.73
C PRO A 345 6.48 7.01 -34.63
N ALA A 346 6.84 6.53 -33.44
CA ALA A 346 7.33 7.37 -32.35
C ALA A 346 8.33 6.57 -31.51
N THR A 347 9.42 7.20 -31.07
CA THR A 347 10.38 6.60 -30.14
C THR A 347 9.80 6.49 -28.73
N ILE A 348 10.42 5.74 -27.82
CA ILE A 348 9.94 5.66 -26.44
C ILE A 348 9.93 7.05 -25.79
N MET A 349 10.99 7.83 -26.02
CA MET A 349 11.16 9.17 -25.47
C MET A 349 10.14 10.16 -26.06
N ASP A 350 9.77 10.02 -27.34
CA ASP A 350 8.66 10.79 -27.92
C ASP A 350 7.32 10.42 -27.25
N ILE A 351 7.10 9.13 -27.01
CA ILE A 351 5.88 8.62 -26.38
C ILE A 351 5.77 9.16 -24.95
N GLN A 352 6.83 9.04 -24.16
CA GLN A 352 6.88 9.53 -22.78
C GLN A 352 6.78 11.06 -22.73
N GLY A 353 7.61 11.75 -23.51
CA GLY A 353 7.69 13.20 -23.56
C GLY A 353 8.33 13.81 -22.30
N HIS A 354 8.38 15.15 -22.28
CA HIS A 354 9.02 15.93 -21.20
C HIS A 354 8.10 16.20 -19.99
N GLY A 355 6.95 15.55 -19.91
CA GLY A 355 5.94 15.77 -18.88
C GLY A 355 5.67 14.51 -18.07
N SER A 356 4.73 14.60 -17.12
CA SER A 356 4.28 13.45 -16.33
C SER A 356 3.33 12.50 -17.07
N ARG A 357 2.95 12.88 -18.31
CA ARG A 357 1.93 12.21 -19.13
C ARG A 357 2.33 12.32 -20.59
N SER A 358 2.03 11.26 -21.33
CA SER A 358 2.20 11.21 -22.77
C SER A 358 1.26 12.16 -23.50
N SER A 359 1.80 12.89 -24.47
CA SER A 359 0.99 13.66 -25.44
C SER A 359 0.18 12.77 -26.40
N TYR A 360 0.48 11.47 -26.46
CA TYR A 360 -0.22 10.49 -27.28
C TYR A 360 -1.38 9.80 -26.54
N ALA A 361 -1.48 9.94 -25.22
CA ALA A 361 -2.55 9.38 -24.41
C ALA A 361 -3.88 10.14 -24.60
N GLY A 362 -5.00 9.46 -24.36
CA GLY A 362 -6.30 10.12 -24.22
C GLY A 362 -6.43 10.85 -22.87
N THR A 363 -7.54 11.57 -22.66
CA THR A 363 -7.81 12.22 -21.38
C THR A 363 -8.06 11.18 -20.28
N GLY A 364 -7.35 11.29 -19.15
CA GLY A 364 -7.49 10.35 -18.03
C GLY A 364 -6.98 8.96 -18.41
N THR A 365 -7.72 7.91 -18.05
CA THR A 365 -7.38 6.51 -18.38
C THR A 365 -7.87 6.07 -19.77
N THR A 366 -8.20 7.03 -20.64
CA THR A 366 -8.72 6.74 -21.98
C THR A 366 -7.56 6.44 -22.93
N LEU A 367 -7.68 5.37 -23.71
CA LEU A 367 -6.73 5.08 -24.80
C LEU A 367 -6.66 6.25 -25.80
N GLY A 368 -5.43 6.58 -26.20
CA GLY A 368 -5.14 7.44 -27.32
C GLY A 368 -5.81 6.96 -28.60
N THR A 369 -6.13 7.90 -29.49
CA THR A 369 -6.85 7.60 -30.73
C THR A 369 -5.96 6.93 -31.77
N ALA A 370 -4.67 7.31 -31.80
CA ALA A 370 -3.66 6.80 -32.72
C ALA A 370 -3.05 5.49 -32.24
N TYR A 371 -2.76 4.57 -33.17
CA TYR A 371 -1.84 3.47 -32.89
C TYR A 371 -0.41 3.96 -33.11
N ILE A 372 0.46 3.71 -32.16
CA ILE A 372 1.87 4.07 -32.19
C ILE A 372 2.69 2.82 -32.48
N ARG A 373 3.71 2.95 -33.33
CA ARG A 373 4.69 1.90 -33.62
C ARG A 373 6.07 2.36 -33.19
N THR A 374 6.74 1.58 -32.34
CA THR A 374 8.13 1.87 -31.98
C THR A 374 9.07 1.65 -33.19
N PRO A 375 10.20 2.37 -33.30
CA PRO A 375 11.05 2.30 -34.49
C PRO A 375 11.74 0.94 -34.61
N THR A 376 11.95 0.48 -35.86
CA THR A 376 12.70 -0.76 -36.17
C THR A 376 14.10 -0.53 -36.74
N THR A 377 14.48 0.72 -37.04
CA THR A 377 15.72 1.05 -37.74
C THR A 377 16.57 1.99 -36.89
N GLY A 378 17.81 1.58 -36.61
CA GLY A 378 18.79 2.38 -35.86
C GLY A 378 18.59 2.45 -34.34
N ARG A 379 17.54 1.84 -33.80
CA ARG A 379 17.24 1.76 -32.36
C ARG A 379 16.86 0.34 -31.94
N GLN A 380 17.26 -0.04 -30.74
CA GLN A 380 16.92 -1.34 -30.14
C GLN A 380 16.13 -1.10 -28.85
N ASN A 381 14.84 -1.41 -28.88
CA ASN A 381 14.03 -1.36 -27.67
C ASN A 381 14.12 -2.71 -26.95
N ILE A 382 14.86 -2.78 -25.85
CA ILE A 382 15.22 -4.01 -25.15
C ILE A 382 14.26 -4.26 -24.00
N VAL A 383 13.70 -5.47 -23.91
CA VAL A 383 12.89 -5.91 -22.77
C VAL A 383 13.76 -5.97 -21.52
N THR A 384 13.43 -5.19 -20.50
CA THR A 384 14.18 -5.04 -19.24
C THR A 384 13.58 -5.85 -18.09
N ALA A 385 12.27 -6.08 -18.12
CA ALA A 385 11.55 -6.91 -17.16
C ALA A 385 10.27 -7.50 -17.78
N VAL A 386 9.84 -8.68 -17.31
CA VAL A 386 8.61 -9.35 -17.79
C VAL A 386 7.72 -9.64 -16.58
N GLY A 387 6.49 -9.17 -16.62
CA GLY A 387 5.48 -9.37 -15.59
C GLY A 387 4.33 -10.28 -16.06
N PRO A 388 3.35 -10.56 -15.18
CA PRO A 388 2.23 -11.46 -15.49
C PRO A 388 1.21 -10.91 -16.48
N ALA A 389 1.21 -9.58 -16.72
CA ALA A 389 0.23 -8.90 -17.59
C ALA A 389 0.86 -8.05 -18.71
N GLY A 390 2.20 -8.08 -18.82
CA GLY A 390 2.94 -7.19 -19.70
C GLY A 390 4.45 -7.29 -19.49
N PHE A 391 5.20 -6.40 -20.13
CA PHE A 391 6.64 -6.31 -19.99
C PHE A 391 7.11 -4.85 -20.06
N PHE A 392 8.26 -4.56 -19.47
CA PHE A 392 8.95 -3.28 -19.59
C PHE A 392 10.01 -3.38 -20.66
N MET A 393 10.17 -2.30 -21.42
CA MET A 393 11.19 -2.18 -22.45
C MET A 393 11.84 -0.80 -22.38
N GLN A 394 13.12 -0.72 -22.73
CA GLN A 394 13.89 0.52 -22.73
C GLN A 394 14.73 0.63 -24.00
N ASP A 395 14.81 1.84 -24.57
CA ASP A 395 15.68 2.12 -25.72
C ASP A 395 17.14 1.97 -25.29
N ALA A 396 17.91 1.11 -25.97
CA ALA A 396 19.29 0.82 -25.61
C ALA A 396 20.26 1.98 -25.90
N GLN A 397 19.88 2.89 -26.80
CA GLN A 397 20.66 4.07 -27.15
C GLN A 397 20.25 5.28 -26.30
N GLY A 398 18.97 5.36 -25.93
CA GLY A 398 18.35 6.51 -25.30
C GLY A 398 18.46 7.78 -26.15
N ASP A 399 18.26 8.93 -25.53
CA ASP A 399 18.49 10.26 -26.13
C ASP A 399 19.50 11.14 -25.34
N ASN A 400 19.98 10.67 -24.18
CA ASN A 400 20.80 11.43 -23.21
C ASN A 400 20.11 12.68 -22.66
N ASP A 401 18.78 12.73 -22.67
CA ASP A 401 17.98 13.76 -22.03
C ASP A 401 17.28 13.18 -20.81
N LEU A 402 17.76 13.54 -19.61
CA LEU A 402 17.16 13.07 -18.36
C LEU A 402 15.80 13.72 -18.05
N THR A 403 15.20 14.50 -18.96
CA THR A 403 13.84 15.01 -18.82
C THR A 403 12.80 14.16 -19.55
N THR A 404 13.23 13.17 -20.34
CA THR A 404 12.41 12.18 -21.04
C THR A 404 12.78 10.77 -20.56
N SER A 405 11.79 9.89 -20.45
CA SER A 405 12.06 8.49 -20.12
C SER A 405 12.42 7.69 -21.37
N ASP A 406 13.50 6.91 -21.29
CA ASP A 406 13.88 5.91 -22.30
C ASP A 406 13.10 4.59 -22.15
N GLY A 407 12.35 4.44 -21.05
CA GLY A 407 11.63 3.23 -20.67
C GLY A 407 10.12 3.36 -20.86
N ILE A 408 9.43 2.24 -21.08
CA ILE A 408 7.96 2.20 -21.13
C ILE A 408 7.42 0.82 -20.78
N TYR A 409 6.21 0.79 -20.21
CA TYR A 409 5.47 -0.44 -19.95
C TYR A 409 4.54 -0.81 -21.13
N VAL A 410 4.48 -2.10 -21.46
CA VAL A 410 3.61 -2.66 -22.50
C VAL A 410 2.61 -3.61 -21.85
N TYR A 411 1.35 -3.18 -21.77
CA TYR A 411 0.24 -3.95 -21.21
C TYR A 411 -0.38 -4.89 -22.26
N THR A 412 -0.11 -6.19 -22.14
CA THR A 412 -0.59 -7.21 -23.09
C THR A 412 -1.88 -7.91 -22.65
N GLY A 413 -2.39 -7.60 -21.46
CA GLY A 413 -3.62 -8.17 -20.89
C GLY A 413 -3.37 -9.07 -19.68
N SER A 414 -4.37 -9.23 -18.82
CA SER A 414 -4.29 -10.05 -17.61
C SER A 414 -4.56 -11.54 -17.89
N GLY A 415 -3.75 -12.44 -17.32
CA GLY A 415 -4.02 -13.89 -17.29
C GLY A 415 -2.92 -14.79 -17.85
N SER A 416 -1.95 -14.26 -18.59
CA SER A 416 -0.76 -15.00 -19.03
C SER A 416 0.38 -14.05 -19.39
N ALA A 417 1.58 -14.35 -18.91
CA ALA A 417 2.77 -13.57 -19.26
C ALA A 417 3.01 -13.57 -20.78
N PRO A 418 3.42 -12.44 -21.37
CA PRO A 418 3.76 -12.36 -22.79
C PRO A 418 4.97 -13.24 -23.13
N ALA A 419 5.01 -13.78 -24.34
CA ALA A 419 6.06 -14.68 -24.83
C ALA A 419 7.32 -13.91 -25.29
N VAL A 420 7.87 -13.09 -24.40
CA VAL A 420 9.14 -12.36 -24.56
C VAL A 420 10.06 -12.69 -23.39
N ALA A 421 11.37 -12.55 -23.60
CA ALA A 421 12.39 -12.69 -22.57
C ALA A 421 13.13 -11.37 -22.33
N VAL A 422 13.65 -11.19 -21.11
CA VAL A 422 14.59 -10.09 -20.83
C VAL A 422 15.78 -10.19 -21.79
N GLY A 423 16.14 -9.06 -22.40
CA GLY A 423 17.16 -8.99 -23.45
C GLY A 423 16.62 -9.17 -24.89
N ASP A 424 15.33 -9.44 -25.08
CA ASP A 424 14.72 -9.39 -26.41
C ASP A 424 14.62 -7.94 -26.91
N SER A 425 14.98 -7.70 -28.17
CA SER A 425 14.68 -6.44 -28.85
C SER A 425 13.34 -6.55 -29.54
N VAL A 426 12.40 -5.66 -29.23
CA VAL A 426 11.02 -5.74 -29.74
C VAL A 426 10.59 -4.47 -30.45
N VAL A 427 9.76 -4.64 -31.47
CA VAL A 427 8.88 -3.59 -32.00
C VAL A 427 7.48 -3.82 -31.46
N VAL A 428 6.82 -2.75 -31.00
CA VAL A 428 5.49 -2.79 -30.42
C VAL A 428 4.57 -1.85 -31.19
N VAL A 429 3.35 -2.30 -31.47
CA VAL A 429 2.26 -1.51 -32.02
C VAL A 429 1.09 -1.53 -31.06
N GLY A 430 0.66 -0.36 -30.59
CA GLY A 430 -0.46 -0.26 -29.64
C GLY A 430 -0.96 1.16 -29.48
N ARG A 431 -1.90 1.39 -28.56
CA ARG A 431 -2.37 2.72 -28.21
C ARG A 431 -1.77 3.16 -26.89
N ILE A 432 -1.57 4.45 -26.71
CA ILE A 432 -0.98 4.96 -25.46
C ILE A 432 -2.11 5.31 -24.48
N GLN A 433 -1.94 4.99 -23.20
CA GLN A 433 -2.82 5.47 -22.14
C GLN A 433 -2.01 5.85 -20.91
N GLU A 434 -2.58 6.75 -20.10
CA GLU A 434 -2.16 6.91 -18.71
C GLU A 434 -2.90 5.88 -17.86
N PHE A 435 -2.18 5.02 -17.16
CA PHE A 435 -2.76 4.08 -16.23
C PHE A 435 -2.05 4.14 -14.89
N SER A 436 -2.83 4.37 -13.83
CA SER A 436 -2.32 4.50 -12.46
C SER A 436 -1.08 5.40 -12.33
N GLY A 437 -1.03 6.53 -13.03
CA GLY A 437 0.07 7.48 -12.91
C GLY A 437 1.32 7.17 -13.75
N SER A 438 1.24 6.21 -14.69
CA SER A 438 2.29 5.91 -15.66
C SER A 438 1.79 5.90 -17.10
N THR A 439 2.69 6.19 -18.04
CA THR A 439 2.46 6.03 -19.47
C THR A 439 2.70 4.58 -19.89
N GLU A 440 1.71 3.97 -20.56
CA GLU A 440 1.83 2.59 -21.07
C GLU A 440 1.28 2.41 -22.49
N ILE A 441 1.83 1.42 -23.20
CA ILE A 441 1.28 0.93 -24.47
C ILE A 441 0.24 -0.17 -24.17
N ALA A 442 -1.02 0.10 -24.52
CA ALA A 442 -2.17 -0.74 -24.20
C ALA A 442 -3.15 -0.87 -25.40
N GLY A 443 -4.37 -1.32 -25.12
CA GLY A 443 -5.44 -1.47 -26.12
C GLY A 443 -5.31 -2.71 -27.01
N GLY A 444 -4.75 -3.79 -26.48
CA GLY A 444 -4.43 -5.02 -27.22
C GLY A 444 -3.23 -4.84 -28.15
N PRO A 445 -2.05 -4.44 -27.62
CA PRO A 445 -0.87 -4.20 -28.43
C PRO A 445 -0.36 -5.49 -29.08
N SER A 446 0.22 -5.38 -30.27
CA SER A 446 1.00 -6.45 -30.90
C SER A 446 2.49 -6.15 -30.78
N TYR A 447 3.31 -7.20 -30.74
CA TYR A 447 4.76 -7.06 -30.70
C TYR A 447 5.45 -8.09 -31.60
N THR A 448 6.67 -7.79 -32.04
CA THR A 448 7.54 -8.69 -32.79
C THR A 448 8.95 -8.64 -32.23
N VAL A 449 9.50 -9.81 -31.90
CA VAL A 449 10.90 -9.95 -31.46
C VAL A 449 11.81 -9.87 -32.70
N LEU A 450 12.72 -8.90 -32.69
CA LEU A 450 13.69 -8.65 -33.76
C LEU A 450 15.01 -9.41 -33.52
N SER A 451 15.44 -9.51 -32.26
CA SER A 451 16.61 -10.26 -31.81
C SER A 451 16.47 -10.64 -30.34
N SER A 452 17.21 -11.65 -29.89
CA SER A 452 17.17 -12.16 -28.50
C SER A 452 18.56 -12.19 -27.87
N GLY A 453 18.62 -12.15 -26.54
CA GLY A 453 19.86 -12.26 -25.77
C GLY A 453 20.77 -11.02 -25.86
N ASN A 454 20.19 -9.85 -26.18
CA ASN A 454 20.93 -8.59 -26.17
C ASN A 454 21.25 -8.18 -24.72
N PRO A 455 22.37 -7.45 -24.49
CA PRO A 455 22.62 -6.83 -23.19
C PRO A 455 21.47 -5.88 -22.81
N VAL A 456 21.05 -5.92 -21.54
CA VAL A 456 20.11 -4.93 -21.01
C VAL A 456 20.81 -3.57 -20.89
N PRO A 457 20.10 -2.44 -21.09
CA PRO A 457 20.64 -1.10 -20.86
C PRO A 457 21.21 -0.95 -19.45
N ALA A 458 22.19 -0.07 -19.29
CA ALA A 458 22.74 0.24 -17.97
C ALA A 458 21.66 0.90 -17.10
N ALA A 459 21.55 0.47 -15.85
CA ALA A 459 20.60 1.04 -14.91
C ALA A 459 21.01 2.46 -14.51
N TYR A 460 20.05 3.39 -14.45
CA TYR A 460 20.30 4.72 -13.90
C TYR A 460 20.46 4.65 -12.38
N ASP A 461 21.60 5.08 -11.84
CA ASP A 461 21.88 4.98 -10.41
C ASP A 461 21.37 6.21 -9.63
N LEU A 462 20.24 6.03 -8.93
CA LEU A 462 19.62 7.03 -8.05
C LEU A 462 20.56 7.47 -6.93
N SER A 463 21.56 6.66 -6.57
CA SER A 463 22.51 6.99 -5.51
C SER A 463 23.62 7.95 -5.96
N LEU A 464 23.82 8.12 -7.28
CA LEU A 464 24.79 9.09 -7.83
C LEU A 464 24.19 10.49 -7.99
N ASN A 465 22.89 10.56 -8.28
CA ASN A 465 22.11 11.79 -8.36
C ASN A 465 20.92 11.65 -7.41
N LEU A 466 21.15 11.95 -6.14
CA LEU A 466 20.15 11.76 -5.10
C LEU A 466 18.85 12.48 -5.46
N PRO A 467 17.69 11.80 -5.41
CA PRO A 467 16.40 12.46 -5.38
C PRO A 467 16.43 13.51 -4.29
N ASN A 468 16.11 14.75 -4.64
CA ASN A 468 16.21 15.83 -3.67
C ASN A 468 14.89 16.00 -2.92
N THR A 469 14.95 16.74 -1.82
CA THR A 469 13.82 16.89 -0.89
C THR A 469 12.95 18.12 -1.16
N ASP A 470 13.27 18.89 -2.22
CA ASP A 470 12.54 20.06 -2.67
C ASP A 470 11.63 19.64 -3.81
N SER A 471 10.34 19.93 -3.70
CA SER A 471 9.38 19.55 -4.74
C SER A 471 9.63 20.27 -6.07
N SER A 472 10.26 21.45 -6.03
CA SER A 472 10.40 22.36 -7.18
C SER A 472 11.69 22.18 -7.98
N SER A 473 12.63 21.40 -7.44
CA SER A 473 13.87 21.05 -8.14
C SER A 473 13.97 19.54 -8.19
N GLY A 474 14.48 18.97 -9.27
CA GLY A 474 14.50 17.52 -9.46
C GLY A 474 15.25 17.14 -10.72
N ILE A 475 15.70 15.89 -10.82
CA ILE A 475 16.42 15.45 -12.02
C ILE A 475 15.56 15.54 -13.29
N CYS A 476 14.23 15.51 -13.14
CA CYS A 476 13.28 15.64 -14.23
C CYS A 476 12.87 17.10 -14.55
N THR A 477 13.34 18.10 -13.80
CA THR A 477 12.97 19.52 -13.99
C THR A 477 14.00 20.30 -14.83
N GLY A 478 14.71 19.62 -15.73
CA GLY A 478 15.73 20.20 -16.60
C GLY A 478 15.18 21.11 -17.72
N THR A 479 16.08 21.60 -18.59
CA THR A 479 15.69 22.45 -19.73
C THR A 479 14.81 21.66 -20.71
N GLY A 480 13.64 22.18 -21.05
CA GLY A 480 12.67 21.48 -21.92
C GLY A 480 11.62 20.67 -21.16
N SER A 481 11.82 20.45 -19.86
CA SER A 481 10.82 19.83 -18.98
C SER A 481 9.53 20.64 -18.95
N ASN A 482 8.41 19.92 -19.08
CA ASN A 482 7.06 20.45 -18.91
C ASN A 482 6.43 19.93 -17.61
N ILE A 483 7.23 19.37 -16.68
CA ILE A 483 6.77 18.95 -15.36
C ILE A 483 6.28 20.19 -14.59
N VAL A 484 4.99 20.19 -14.25
CA VAL A 484 4.37 21.26 -13.47
C VAL A 484 4.30 20.82 -12.01
N VAL A 485 5.26 21.29 -11.23
CA VAL A 485 5.23 21.18 -9.77
C VAL A 485 4.24 22.21 -9.21
N PRO A 486 3.41 21.88 -8.21
CA PRO A 486 2.53 22.86 -7.59
C PRO A 486 3.24 24.11 -7.10
N SER A 487 2.76 25.29 -7.53
CA SER A 487 3.06 26.55 -6.86
C SER A 487 2.29 26.66 -5.54
N ALA A 488 2.84 27.41 -4.59
CA ALA A 488 2.27 27.61 -3.25
C ALA A 488 0.83 28.21 -3.24
N ASP A 489 0.25 28.59 -4.37
CA ASP A 489 -1.09 29.17 -4.49
C ASP A 489 -2.16 28.19 -5.01
N GLY A 490 -1.80 26.95 -5.38
CA GLY A 490 -2.73 25.85 -5.60
C GLY A 490 -3.67 25.95 -6.82
N GLN A 491 -3.40 26.82 -7.80
CA GLN A 491 -4.36 27.10 -8.89
C GLN A 491 -4.12 26.35 -10.22
N THR A 492 -3.06 25.54 -10.36
CA THR A 492 -2.81 24.74 -11.57
C THR A 492 -2.99 23.25 -11.32
N ARG A 493 -3.42 22.49 -12.34
CA ARG A 493 -3.36 21.02 -12.30
C ARG A 493 -1.89 20.62 -12.37
N ASN A 494 -1.40 19.99 -11.32
CA ASN A 494 0.02 19.72 -11.14
C ASN A 494 0.31 18.22 -11.20
N ASP A 495 1.55 17.91 -11.56
CA ASP A 495 2.04 16.55 -11.79
C ASP A 495 2.38 15.79 -10.49
N GLY A 496 2.26 16.44 -9.34
CA GLY A 496 2.64 15.92 -8.02
C GLY A 496 4.11 16.21 -7.65
N TYR A 497 4.46 16.06 -6.38
CA TYR A 497 5.78 16.43 -5.86
C TYR A 497 6.90 15.46 -6.23
N GLN A 498 6.58 14.17 -6.35
CA GLN A 498 7.57 13.15 -6.72
C GLN A 498 7.91 13.17 -8.21
N ALA A 499 7.06 13.76 -9.06
CA ALA A 499 7.28 13.83 -10.49
C ALA A 499 8.58 14.58 -10.86
N ALA A 500 8.97 15.58 -10.06
CA ALA A 500 10.23 16.30 -10.23
C ALA A 500 11.46 15.37 -10.13
N ASN A 501 11.39 14.32 -9.32
CA ASN A 501 12.49 13.37 -9.12
C ASN A 501 12.39 12.13 -10.02
N PHE A 502 11.20 11.69 -10.41
CA PHE A 502 11.03 10.35 -10.97
C PHE A 502 10.22 10.24 -12.27
N ALA A 503 9.50 11.28 -12.72
CA ALA A 503 8.67 11.18 -13.92
C ALA A 503 9.45 10.85 -15.18
N CYS A 504 10.60 11.48 -15.35
CA CYS A 504 11.55 11.21 -16.42
C CYS A 504 12.21 9.83 -16.37
N LEU A 505 11.99 9.05 -15.30
CA LEU A 505 12.50 7.69 -15.17
C LEU A 505 11.38 6.64 -15.32
N ASP A 506 10.14 7.05 -15.58
CA ASP A 506 8.98 6.14 -15.61
C ASP A 506 9.18 4.98 -16.59
N GLY A 507 9.18 3.74 -16.08
CA GLY A 507 9.44 2.52 -16.85
C GLY A 507 10.92 2.19 -17.09
N MET A 508 11.87 3.02 -16.66
CA MET A 508 13.31 2.78 -16.82
C MET A 508 13.85 1.77 -15.81
N LEU A 509 14.90 1.07 -16.23
CA LEU A 509 15.76 0.31 -15.33
C LEU A 509 16.61 1.28 -14.49
N VAL A 510 16.43 1.20 -13.19
CA VAL A 510 17.16 2.02 -12.21
C VAL A 510 17.87 1.13 -11.19
N THR A 511 18.89 1.70 -10.56
CA THR A 511 19.55 1.08 -9.43
C THR A 511 19.67 2.08 -8.28
N MET A 512 19.67 1.56 -7.07
CA MET A 512 19.97 2.26 -5.84
C MET A 512 21.17 1.54 -5.24
N SER A 513 22.38 1.98 -5.60
CA SER A 513 23.64 1.33 -5.17
C SER A 513 23.98 1.58 -3.68
N ASN A 514 23.45 2.67 -3.13
CA ASN A 514 23.36 2.98 -1.71
C ASN A 514 21.92 3.42 -1.39
N GLY A 515 21.15 2.56 -0.75
CA GLY A 515 19.79 2.84 -0.30
C GLY A 515 19.61 2.68 1.19
N THR A 516 18.68 3.43 1.77
CA THR A 516 18.27 3.29 3.16
C THR A 516 16.77 3.03 3.23
N VAL A 517 16.37 2.01 4.00
CA VAL A 517 14.97 1.76 4.32
C VAL A 517 14.46 2.88 5.22
N ASN A 518 13.52 3.68 4.71
CA ASN A 518 12.96 4.80 5.46
C ASN A 518 11.87 4.37 6.43
N ALA A 519 11.06 3.41 6.03
CA ALA A 519 10.03 2.82 6.88
C ALA A 519 9.99 1.32 6.67
N PRO A 520 9.72 0.54 7.73
CA PRO A 520 9.75 -0.90 7.64
C PRO A 520 8.72 -1.47 6.66
N THR A 521 8.88 -2.74 6.34
CA THR A 521 7.94 -3.48 5.50
C THR A 521 6.50 -3.34 5.97
N TYR A 522 5.59 -3.06 5.05
CA TYR A 522 4.15 -2.95 5.29
C TYR A 522 3.38 -4.09 4.61
N THR A 523 2.14 -4.28 5.06
CA THR A 523 1.14 -5.19 4.50
C THR A 523 0.13 -4.38 3.66
N THR A 524 -0.61 -5.01 2.73
CA THR A 524 -1.48 -4.32 1.73
C THR A 524 -2.64 -3.47 2.29
N ALA A 525 -2.74 -3.27 3.59
CA ALA A 525 -3.65 -2.30 4.19
C ALA A 525 -2.86 -1.02 4.50
N ASN A 526 -3.19 0.04 3.76
CA ASN A 526 -2.79 1.44 3.88
C ASN A 526 -2.02 1.82 5.16
N SER A 527 -0.78 2.29 5.00
CA SER A 527 -0.08 3.24 5.89
C SER A 527 -0.38 3.15 7.39
N GLY A 528 -0.04 2.02 8.03
CA GLY A 528 -0.11 1.90 9.49
C GLY A 528 -0.50 0.50 9.97
N ILE A 529 0.43 -0.13 10.70
CA ILE A 529 0.16 -0.98 11.88
C ILE A 529 -1.06 -1.92 11.79
N THR A 530 -1.23 -2.68 10.71
CA THR A 530 -2.13 -3.84 10.73
C THR A 530 -1.56 -5.03 9.95
N PRO A 531 -1.02 -6.08 10.61
CA PRO A 531 -0.88 -7.38 9.98
C PRO A 531 -2.27 -7.98 9.79
N SER A 532 -2.62 -8.30 8.54
CA SER A 532 -3.54 -9.41 8.30
C SER A 532 -2.67 -10.64 8.03
N PRO A 533 -2.92 -11.79 8.68
CA PRO A 533 -2.21 -13.04 8.37
C PRO A 533 -2.48 -13.53 6.93
N ALA A 534 -3.43 -12.90 6.23
CA ALA A 534 -3.86 -13.25 4.88
C ALA A 534 -3.27 -12.32 3.80
N THR A 535 -2.49 -11.29 4.16
CA THR A 535 -1.94 -10.34 3.19
C THR A 535 -0.43 -10.55 2.98
N PRO A 536 0.05 -10.69 1.73
CA PRO A 536 1.47 -10.81 1.46
C PRO A 536 2.22 -9.57 1.94
N ASN A 537 3.39 -9.76 2.56
CA ASN A 537 4.38 -8.69 2.68
C ASN A 537 4.61 -8.14 1.28
N SER A 538 4.44 -6.83 1.12
CA SER A 538 4.26 -6.23 -0.22
C SER A 538 5.33 -5.22 -0.57
N GLY A 539 5.95 -4.58 0.41
CA GLY A 539 6.95 -3.57 0.15
C GLY A 539 7.40 -2.84 1.40
N PHE A 540 8.25 -1.84 1.22
CA PHE A 540 8.70 -0.89 2.24
C PHE A 540 8.99 0.47 1.57
N TYR A 541 9.19 1.53 2.35
CA TYR A 541 9.59 2.82 1.79
C TYR A 541 11.10 3.01 1.93
N ALA A 542 11.73 3.57 0.89
CA ALA A 542 13.17 3.77 0.83
C ALA A 542 13.54 5.14 0.28
N VAL A 543 14.79 5.51 0.51
CA VAL A 543 15.45 6.69 -0.04
C VAL A 543 16.79 6.26 -0.60
N ALA A 544 17.22 6.87 -1.71
CA ALA A 544 18.59 6.74 -2.15
C ALA A 544 19.51 7.58 -1.24
N GLY A 545 20.64 7.02 -0.83
CA GLY A 545 21.59 7.66 0.09
C GLY A 545 21.34 7.31 1.56
N ASP A 546 21.97 8.08 2.45
CA ASP A 546 22.01 7.77 3.89
C ASP A 546 20.94 8.47 4.73
N ALA A 547 20.44 9.61 4.25
CA ALA A 547 19.52 10.45 5.00
C ALA A 547 18.10 9.91 4.88
N ARG A 548 17.50 9.53 6.02
CA ARG A 548 16.08 9.18 6.11
C ARG A 548 15.20 10.42 5.93
N SER A 549 13.99 10.21 5.44
CA SER A 549 12.97 11.22 5.22
C SER A 549 12.03 11.35 6.42
N PHE A 550 11.78 12.59 6.83
CA PHE A 550 11.01 12.99 8.00
C PHE A 550 9.76 13.77 7.60
N ARG A 551 8.75 13.76 8.46
CA ARG A 551 7.67 14.75 8.38
C ARG A 551 8.26 16.16 8.48
N LYS A 552 7.79 17.09 7.63
CA LYS A 552 8.19 18.52 7.65
C LYS A 552 7.04 19.39 8.17
N ALA A 553 7.22 20.68 8.41
CA ALA A 553 6.15 21.56 8.91
C ALA A 553 5.01 21.78 7.90
N GLY A 554 3.81 22.08 8.41
CA GLY A 554 2.68 22.58 7.61
C GLY A 554 1.65 21.55 7.12
N ILE A 555 0.64 22.06 6.41
CA ILE A 555 -0.49 21.31 5.85
C ILE A 555 -0.20 20.93 4.38
N LEU A 556 -0.74 19.79 3.92
CA LEU A 556 -0.71 19.41 2.51
C LEU A 556 -1.25 20.53 1.61
N ALA A 557 -0.64 20.76 0.45
CA ALA A 557 -0.99 21.92 -0.37
C ALA A 557 -2.40 21.90 -0.95
N ASN A 558 -2.96 20.70 -1.16
CA ASN A 558 -4.30 20.47 -1.68
C ASN A 558 -5.38 20.38 -0.59
N ASP A 559 -5.00 20.62 0.66
CA ASP A 559 -5.95 20.64 1.76
C ASP A 559 -6.88 21.85 1.65
N ALA A 560 -8.18 21.61 1.76
CA ALA A 560 -9.22 22.64 1.65
C ALA A 560 -9.14 23.72 2.74
N ASN A 561 -8.50 23.43 3.88
CA ASN A 561 -8.35 24.37 4.99
C ASN A 561 -7.10 25.25 4.88
N ARG A 562 -6.26 25.04 3.86
CA ARG A 562 -5.02 25.81 3.69
C ARG A 562 -5.31 27.25 3.25
N THR A 563 -4.67 28.20 3.92
CA THR A 563 -4.60 29.61 3.49
C THR A 563 -3.17 29.97 3.06
N VAL A 564 -2.99 31.09 2.37
CA VAL A 564 -1.71 31.46 1.73
C VAL A 564 -0.52 31.59 2.70
N ASN A 565 -0.76 31.86 3.99
CA ASN A 565 0.31 32.06 4.97
C ASN A 565 0.59 30.82 5.84
N ILE A 566 -0.17 29.73 5.71
CA ILE A 566 0.10 28.49 6.43
C ILE A 566 1.26 27.76 5.70
N PRO A 567 2.33 27.35 6.43
CA PRO A 567 3.40 26.54 5.84
C PRO A 567 2.85 25.33 5.10
N THR A 568 3.48 25.00 3.98
CA THR A 568 3.01 23.93 3.09
C THR A 568 3.90 22.72 3.23
N PHE A 569 3.28 21.59 3.54
CA PHE A 569 3.93 20.30 3.49
C PHE A 569 3.73 19.67 2.11
N TRP A 570 4.84 19.55 1.38
CA TRP A 570 4.85 19.00 0.02
C TRP A 570 5.12 17.48 -0.01
N GLY A 571 4.85 16.78 1.09
CA GLY A 571 5.21 15.36 1.23
C GLY A 571 6.72 15.13 1.35
N ALA A 572 7.16 13.93 0.96
CA ALA A 572 8.57 13.54 0.80
C ALA A 572 8.86 13.22 -0.68
N PRO A 573 9.25 14.22 -1.49
CA PRO A 573 9.49 14.03 -2.92
C PRO A 573 10.66 13.07 -3.21
N GLU A 574 11.54 12.82 -2.25
CA GLU A 574 12.68 11.91 -2.34
C GLU A 574 12.36 10.43 -2.06
N LEU A 575 11.17 10.15 -1.52
CA LEU A 575 10.77 8.81 -1.06
C LEU A 575 10.30 7.95 -2.23
N VAL A 576 10.77 6.70 -2.32
CA VAL A 576 10.26 5.70 -3.26
C VAL A 576 9.69 4.50 -2.51
N GLN A 577 8.57 3.98 -2.99
CA GLN A 577 8.00 2.74 -2.46
C GLN A 577 8.65 1.54 -3.16
N VAL A 578 9.37 0.70 -2.43
CA VAL A 578 9.86 -0.57 -2.97
C VAL A 578 8.73 -1.60 -2.88
N TYR A 579 8.11 -1.93 -4.02
CA TYR A 579 7.04 -2.92 -4.10
C TYR A 579 7.56 -4.13 -4.89
N TYR A 580 7.63 -5.30 -4.28
CA TYR A 580 8.21 -6.47 -4.95
C TYR A 580 7.21 -7.43 -5.62
N PRO A 581 5.92 -7.54 -5.23
CA PRO A 581 4.98 -8.41 -5.93
C PRO A 581 4.71 -8.03 -7.40
N GLY A 582 4.96 -6.77 -7.78
CA GLY A 582 4.62 -6.22 -9.11
C GLY A 582 5.23 -6.97 -10.29
N LEU A 583 6.44 -7.53 -10.13
CA LEU A 583 7.13 -8.34 -11.14
C LEU A 583 7.25 -9.82 -10.74
N GLY A 584 6.37 -10.30 -9.85
CA GLY A 584 6.36 -11.69 -9.41
C GLY A 584 7.45 -12.06 -8.41
N VAL A 585 8.18 -11.09 -7.86
CA VAL A 585 9.09 -11.32 -6.73
C VAL A 585 8.24 -11.56 -5.49
N THR A 586 8.40 -12.74 -4.91
CA THR A 586 7.74 -13.12 -3.66
C THR A 586 8.70 -13.02 -2.49
N PRO A 587 8.22 -12.86 -1.25
CA PRO A 587 9.07 -12.95 -0.07
C PRO A 587 9.97 -14.20 -0.02
N ALA A 588 9.49 -15.32 -0.55
CA ALA A 588 10.25 -16.57 -0.61
C ALA A 588 11.40 -16.55 -1.65
N SER A 589 11.29 -15.70 -2.66
CA SER A 589 12.31 -15.55 -3.72
C SER A 589 13.43 -14.56 -3.36
N LEU A 590 13.24 -13.75 -2.32
CA LEU A 590 14.27 -12.82 -1.84
C LEU A 590 15.44 -13.61 -1.22
N PRO A 591 16.70 -13.19 -1.45
CA PRO A 591 17.88 -13.84 -0.88
C PRO A 591 17.75 -13.96 0.62
N GLN A 592 17.81 -15.19 1.15
CA GLN A 592 17.92 -15.38 2.60
C GLN A 592 19.37 -15.15 3.00
N ALA A 593 19.78 -13.89 3.17
CA ALA A 593 21.03 -13.61 3.88
C ALA A 593 20.87 -14.04 5.35
N ALA A 594 21.97 -14.40 6.02
CA ALA A 594 21.94 -14.77 7.45
C ALA A 594 21.32 -13.68 8.36
N ASN A 595 21.26 -12.44 7.88
CA ASN A 595 20.69 -11.28 8.56
C ASN A 595 19.42 -10.73 7.87
N MET A 596 18.92 -11.37 6.80
CA MET A 596 17.58 -11.06 6.26
C MET A 596 16.54 -11.69 7.18
N PRO A 597 15.64 -10.92 7.81
CA PRO A 597 14.53 -11.48 8.57
C PRO A 597 13.68 -12.39 7.67
N ALA A 598 13.39 -13.61 8.14
CA ALA A 598 12.62 -14.59 7.38
C ALA A 598 11.29 -13.98 6.88
N GLY A 599 10.99 -14.14 5.59
CA GLY A 599 9.73 -13.67 5.00
C GLY A 599 9.75 -12.27 4.38
N GLY A 600 10.92 -11.71 4.02
CA GLY A 600 10.99 -10.46 3.23
C GLY A 600 10.65 -9.19 4.02
N ILE A 601 10.99 -9.18 5.31
CA ILE A 601 10.77 -8.05 6.21
C ILE A 601 12.06 -7.23 6.32
N TYR A 602 11.94 -5.94 6.06
CA TYR A 602 13.00 -4.94 6.17
C TYR A 602 12.62 -3.97 7.29
N SER A 603 13.57 -3.67 8.17
CA SER A 603 13.44 -2.67 9.21
C SER A 603 13.92 -1.31 8.70
N GLY A 604 13.34 -0.23 9.23
CA GLY A 604 13.84 1.13 9.06
C GLY A 604 15.33 1.22 9.38
N GLY A 605 16.05 2.13 8.71
CA GLY A 605 17.49 2.32 8.88
C GLY A 605 18.38 1.25 8.22
N GLN A 606 17.85 0.09 7.82
CA GLN A 606 18.64 -0.91 7.10
C GLN A 606 19.14 -0.37 5.75
N LYS A 607 20.35 -0.76 5.38
CA LYS A 607 20.95 -0.42 4.09
C LYS A 607 20.61 -1.46 3.05
N ILE A 608 20.30 -1.00 1.84
CA ILE A 608 19.96 -1.87 0.72
C ILE A 608 20.72 -1.51 -0.54
N ARG A 609 20.87 -2.50 -1.41
CA ARG A 609 21.14 -2.36 -2.83
C ARG A 609 19.97 -2.92 -3.60
N LEU A 610 19.50 -2.17 -4.58
CA LEU A 610 18.31 -2.54 -5.33
C LEU A 610 18.47 -2.18 -6.80
N THR A 611 18.28 -3.13 -7.71
CA THR A 611 18.12 -2.87 -9.14
C THR A 611 16.70 -3.27 -9.58
N GLY A 612 16.00 -2.37 -10.26
CA GLY A 612 14.58 -2.58 -10.54
C GLY A 612 14.04 -1.62 -11.59
N ILE A 613 12.75 -1.74 -11.86
CA ILE A 613 12.02 -0.80 -12.70
C ILE A 613 11.35 0.23 -11.80
N ILE A 614 11.56 1.52 -12.06
CA ILE A 614 10.78 2.57 -11.41
C ILE A 614 9.54 2.89 -12.24
N GLN A 615 8.41 3.12 -11.60
CA GLN A 615 7.14 3.38 -12.26
C GLN A 615 6.27 4.31 -11.42
N GLY A 616 5.49 5.19 -12.06
CA GLY A 616 4.46 5.97 -11.39
C GLY A 616 3.26 5.11 -10.93
N TYR A 617 2.79 5.35 -9.71
CA TYR A 617 1.60 4.72 -9.14
C TYR A 617 0.65 5.79 -8.54
N GLN A 618 -0.60 5.82 -8.98
CA GLN A 618 -1.63 6.72 -8.48
C GLN A 618 -2.82 5.93 -7.96
N SER A 619 -3.03 5.96 -6.64
CA SER A 619 -4.20 5.38 -5.98
C SER A 619 -5.39 6.34 -6.05
N ALA A 620 -6.62 5.80 -6.10
CA ALA A 620 -7.84 6.60 -5.96
C ALA A 620 -7.93 7.38 -4.62
N THR A 621 -7.18 6.95 -3.60
CA THR A 621 -7.15 7.56 -2.26
C THR A 621 -5.97 8.51 -2.04
N MET A 622 -4.97 8.53 -2.92
CA MET A 622 -3.83 9.45 -2.85
C MET A 622 -3.88 10.41 -4.05
N PRO A 623 -4.17 11.70 -3.83
CA PRO A 623 -4.36 12.65 -4.92
C PRO A 623 -3.09 12.89 -5.76
N ASP A 624 -1.90 12.65 -5.20
CA ASP A 624 -0.61 12.81 -5.88
C ASP A 624 0.02 11.46 -6.25
N PRO A 625 0.68 11.30 -7.42
CA PRO A 625 1.35 10.07 -7.81
C PRO A 625 2.52 9.77 -6.88
N THR A 626 2.60 8.52 -6.44
CA THR A 626 3.74 7.92 -5.73
C THR A 626 4.55 7.08 -6.70
N TYR A 627 5.88 7.12 -6.65
CA TYR A 627 6.71 6.24 -7.48
C TYR A 627 7.03 4.95 -6.74
N GLU A 628 6.86 3.84 -7.46
CA GLU A 628 7.18 2.49 -7.01
C GLU A 628 8.43 1.99 -7.72
N LEU A 629 9.21 1.15 -7.04
CA LEU A 629 10.39 0.51 -7.59
C LEU A 629 10.27 -1.01 -7.44
N TYR A 630 10.17 -1.68 -8.58
CA TYR A 630 9.96 -3.11 -8.68
C TYR A 630 11.28 -3.85 -8.92
N PRO A 631 11.82 -4.63 -7.96
CA PRO A 631 12.93 -5.54 -8.26
C PRO A 631 12.52 -6.53 -9.36
N ARG A 632 13.43 -6.77 -10.32
CA ARG A 632 13.14 -7.67 -11.44
C ARG A 632 13.17 -9.13 -11.01
N THR A 633 14.10 -9.45 -10.12
CA THR A 633 14.26 -10.76 -9.50
C THR A 633 14.56 -10.58 -8.03
N GLY A 634 14.39 -11.64 -7.23
CA GLY A 634 14.75 -11.55 -5.81
C GLY A 634 16.22 -11.18 -5.59
N ALA A 635 17.13 -11.63 -6.46
CA ALA A 635 18.56 -11.35 -6.35
C ALA A 635 18.93 -9.87 -6.55
N ASP A 636 18.05 -9.08 -7.19
CA ASP A 636 18.27 -7.67 -7.41
C ASP A 636 18.01 -6.82 -6.16
N LEU A 637 17.43 -7.38 -5.09
CA LEU A 637 17.23 -6.70 -3.80
C LEU A 637 18.10 -7.35 -2.72
N GLN A 638 19.03 -6.58 -2.16
CA GLN A 638 20.05 -7.08 -1.23
C GLN A 638 20.17 -6.16 -0.01
N LEU A 639 20.31 -6.73 1.19
CA LEU A 639 20.74 -6.01 2.39
C LEU A 639 22.26 -5.75 2.34
N VAL A 640 22.70 -4.61 2.85
CA VAL A 640 24.10 -4.19 2.89
C VAL A 640 24.52 -3.87 4.32
N GLY A 641 24.89 -4.90 5.08
CA GLY A 641 25.12 -4.74 6.53
C GLY A 641 23.82 -4.44 7.29
N ASP A 642 23.92 -4.22 8.59
CA ASP A 642 22.73 -4.09 9.45
C ASP A 642 22.93 -3.00 10.52
N PRO A 643 21.93 -2.14 10.79
CA PRO A 643 21.60 -1.84 12.17
C PRO A 643 20.97 -3.08 12.81
N THR A 644 21.57 -3.59 13.87
CA THR A 644 20.97 -4.61 14.72
C THR A 644 20.05 -3.93 15.72
N TYR A 645 18.75 -4.17 15.61
CA TYR A 645 17.77 -3.82 16.63
C TYR A 645 17.64 -4.94 17.68
N PRO A 646 17.40 -4.61 18.95
CA PRO A 646 17.16 -3.27 19.47
C PRO A 646 18.47 -2.52 19.78
N VAL A 647 18.43 -1.19 19.77
CA VAL A 647 19.53 -0.33 20.23
C VAL A 647 19.15 0.26 21.58
N ALA A 648 19.94 -0.02 22.61
CA ALA A 648 19.70 0.48 23.96
C ALA A 648 20.22 1.91 24.14
N VAL A 649 19.59 2.66 25.05
CA VAL A 649 20.15 3.92 25.56
C VAL A 649 21.46 3.64 26.33
N PRO A 650 22.34 4.65 26.52
CA PRO A 650 23.56 4.50 27.29
C PRO A 650 23.30 4.01 28.73
N ASP A 651 24.26 3.26 29.29
CA ASP A 651 24.21 2.76 30.67
C ASP A 651 24.08 3.91 31.69
N PRO A 652 23.39 3.69 32.83
CA PRO A 652 23.16 4.74 33.81
C PRO A 652 24.43 5.13 34.55
N THR A 653 24.70 6.44 34.62
CA THR A 653 25.71 7.00 35.51
C THR A 653 25.16 7.11 36.94
N ALA A 654 25.92 6.64 37.92
CA ALA A 654 25.50 6.68 39.33
C ALA A 654 25.25 8.12 39.81
N GLY A 655 24.19 8.32 40.60
CA GLY A 655 23.84 9.65 41.13
C GLY A 655 23.23 10.61 40.11
N LYS A 656 22.79 10.13 38.94
CA LYS A 656 22.00 10.92 37.99
C LYS A 656 20.53 10.55 38.07
N LEU A 657 19.64 11.53 37.93
CA LEU A 657 18.21 11.27 37.78
C LEU A 657 17.95 10.87 36.32
N ARG A 658 17.31 9.71 36.11
CA ARG A 658 16.86 9.30 34.77
C ARG A 658 15.35 9.19 34.76
N VAL A 659 14.70 9.91 33.84
CA VAL A 659 13.24 9.87 33.67
C VAL A 659 12.93 9.41 32.26
N GLY A 660 12.20 8.31 32.14
CA GLY A 660 11.82 7.70 30.86
C GLY A 660 10.35 7.93 30.51
N THR A 661 10.04 7.87 29.21
CA THR A 661 8.67 7.80 28.67
C THR A 661 8.56 6.68 27.64
N GLN A 662 7.42 5.99 27.58
CA GLN A 662 7.17 4.89 26.64
C GLN A 662 5.65 4.72 26.44
N ASN A 663 5.17 4.97 25.23
CA ASN A 663 3.84 4.51 24.82
C ASN A 663 3.87 2.97 24.67
N MET A 664 2.94 2.25 25.30
CA MET A 664 2.96 0.78 25.38
C MET A 664 2.04 0.04 24.40
N LEU A 665 1.37 0.76 23.48
CA LEU A 665 0.50 0.21 22.44
C LEU A 665 -0.67 -0.64 23.00
N HIS A 666 -1.66 -0.03 23.65
CA HIS A 666 -2.82 -0.69 24.29
C HIS A 666 -2.39 -1.91 25.15
N PHE A 667 -1.66 -1.67 26.24
CA PHE A 667 -1.07 -2.74 27.06
C PHE A 667 -2.09 -3.32 28.06
N PHE A 668 -2.87 -4.29 27.57
CA PHE A 668 -4.01 -4.90 28.27
C PHE A 668 -3.70 -6.30 28.80
N ASN A 669 -4.39 -6.70 29.86
CA ASN A 669 -4.38 -8.05 30.39
C ASN A 669 -5.30 -9.00 29.59
N ALA A 670 -5.31 -10.28 29.96
CA ALA A 670 -6.04 -11.33 29.24
C ALA A 670 -7.44 -11.66 29.81
N SER A 671 -7.94 -10.87 30.76
CA SER A 671 -9.16 -11.14 31.51
C SER A 671 -10.18 -10.02 31.33
N PHE A 672 -11.40 -10.40 30.98
CA PHE A 672 -12.56 -9.52 31.13
C PHE A 672 -12.85 -9.33 32.63
N ASP A 673 -12.41 -8.21 33.20
CA ASP A 673 -12.56 -7.96 34.63
C ASP A 673 -13.70 -6.97 34.97
N GLY A 674 -14.31 -6.33 33.95
CA GLY A 674 -15.39 -5.37 34.15
C GLY A 674 -15.01 -4.18 35.04
N VAL A 675 -13.71 -3.97 35.29
CA VAL A 675 -13.17 -2.80 35.99
C VAL A 675 -13.14 -1.59 35.05
N ASP A 676 -13.43 -1.83 33.76
CA ASP A 676 -13.77 -0.79 32.80
C ASP A 676 -15.23 -0.32 32.94
N THR A 677 -15.41 0.99 33.04
CA THR A 677 -16.70 1.67 33.25
C THR A 677 -17.15 2.40 31.99
N SER A 678 -16.42 2.23 30.88
CA SER A 678 -16.87 2.72 29.59
C SER A 678 -18.13 1.95 29.16
N VAL A 679 -19.04 2.62 28.47
CA VAL A 679 -20.22 1.97 27.85
C VAL A 679 -19.80 1.03 26.70
N TYR A 680 -18.51 1.05 26.36
CA TYR A 680 -17.83 0.23 25.39
C TYR A 680 -17.14 -0.92 26.13
N THR A 681 -17.95 -1.87 26.58
CA THR A 681 -17.48 -3.10 27.19
C THR A 681 -16.32 -3.68 26.38
N ASP A 682 -15.19 -3.94 27.03
CA ASP A 682 -14.14 -4.86 26.55
C ASP A 682 -14.82 -6.18 26.17
N ARG A 683 -15.23 -6.29 24.91
CA ARG A 683 -15.97 -7.43 24.44
C ARG A 683 -14.91 -8.47 24.15
N CYS A 684 -14.58 -9.22 25.19
CA CYS A 684 -14.03 -10.58 25.11
C CYS A 684 -15.02 -11.53 24.39
N LEU A 685 -15.59 -11.11 23.26
CA LEU A 685 -16.26 -11.98 22.33
C LEU A 685 -15.14 -12.76 21.68
N ALA A 686 -15.05 -14.05 22.00
CA ALA A 686 -14.30 -14.99 21.20
C ALA A 686 -14.76 -14.83 19.74
N GLN A 687 -13.99 -14.14 18.90
CA GLN A 687 -14.22 -14.19 17.47
C GLN A 687 -13.86 -15.63 17.05
N PRO A 688 -14.73 -16.32 16.30
CA PRO A 688 -14.45 -17.67 15.83
C PRO A 688 -13.17 -17.78 14.97
N SER A 689 -12.61 -16.65 14.51
CA SER A 689 -11.35 -16.55 13.77
C SER A 689 -10.10 -16.75 14.63
N ASP A 690 -10.21 -16.66 15.95
CA ASP A 690 -9.04 -16.59 16.85
C ASP A 690 -8.56 -17.99 17.27
N VAL A 691 -9.31 -19.03 16.86
CA VAL A 691 -9.01 -20.45 17.14
C VAL A 691 -7.96 -21.02 16.16
N ALA A 692 -7.45 -20.21 15.22
CA ALA A 692 -6.52 -20.68 14.20
C ALA A 692 -5.24 -19.82 14.10
N GLY A 693 -4.48 -19.68 15.20
CA GLY A 693 -3.10 -19.19 15.14
C GLY A 693 -2.90 -17.82 14.50
N ASN A 694 -3.95 -16.99 14.43
CA ASN A 694 -3.89 -15.67 13.85
C ASN A 694 -3.25 -14.70 14.86
N LEU A 695 -2.02 -14.28 14.54
CA LEU A 695 -1.17 -13.43 15.36
C LEU A 695 -1.44 -11.93 15.19
N SER A 696 -2.50 -11.54 14.45
CA SER A 696 -2.82 -10.13 14.21
C SER A 696 -3.12 -9.36 15.49
N GLY A 697 -3.74 -9.97 16.50
CA GLY A 697 -4.20 -9.29 17.72
C GLY A 697 -3.14 -8.86 18.75
N LEU A 698 -1.83 -9.06 18.50
CA LEU A 698 -0.80 -8.65 19.47
C LEU A 698 -0.50 -7.14 19.44
N ASN A 699 -0.63 -6.50 18.27
CA ASN A 699 -0.26 -5.10 18.01
C ASN A 699 -1.24 -4.37 17.05
N THR A 700 -2.45 -4.91 16.81
CA THR A 700 -3.47 -4.23 15.99
C THR A 700 -4.47 -3.48 16.85
N PRO A 701 -4.61 -2.16 16.68
CA PRO A 701 -5.89 -1.51 16.95
C PRO A 701 -6.91 -2.13 15.99
N LEU A 702 -7.95 -2.80 16.50
CA LEU A 702 -9.01 -3.28 15.63
C LEU A 702 -9.70 -2.08 14.98
N ALA A 703 -9.94 -2.19 13.67
CA ALA A 703 -10.56 -1.13 12.89
C ALA A 703 -12.00 -0.89 13.35
N GLY A 704 -12.16 0.04 14.30
CA GLY A 704 -13.44 0.41 14.91
C GLY A 704 -13.22 0.68 16.39
N GLY A 705 -12.90 1.94 16.73
CA GLY A 705 -12.46 2.38 18.07
C GLY A 705 -13.49 2.27 19.20
N ALA A 706 -14.06 1.08 19.39
CA ALA A 706 -15.03 0.73 20.42
C ALA A 706 -15.03 -0.78 20.77
N ASP A 707 -14.47 -1.67 19.93
CA ASP A 707 -14.37 -3.11 20.20
C ASP A 707 -12.89 -3.54 20.26
N ASP A 708 -12.22 -3.29 21.38
CA ASP A 708 -10.90 -3.89 21.66
C ASP A 708 -11.06 -5.38 21.98
N THR A 709 -10.19 -6.23 21.42
CA THR A 709 -10.14 -7.66 21.73
C THR A 709 -8.99 -7.92 22.70
N CYS A 710 -9.31 -8.46 23.88
CA CYS A 710 -8.30 -8.86 24.85
C CYS A 710 -7.25 -9.82 24.27
N PRO A 711 -5.96 -9.68 24.63
CA PRO A 711 -4.96 -10.70 24.32
C PRO A 711 -5.30 -12.02 25.02
N THR A 712 -4.92 -13.14 24.42
CA THR A 712 -4.90 -14.42 25.13
C THR A 712 -3.88 -14.40 26.28
N PRO A 713 -3.98 -15.27 27.31
CA PRO A 713 -3.00 -15.33 28.39
C PRO A 713 -1.55 -15.50 27.90
N ALA A 714 -1.31 -16.30 26.87
CA ALA A 714 0.02 -16.49 26.29
C ALA A 714 0.55 -15.23 25.59
N GLN A 715 -0.34 -14.50 24.90
CA GLN A 715 -0.01 -13.21 24.29
C GLN A 715 0.32 -12.17 25.36
N TYR A 716 -0.48 -12.05 26.42
CA TYR A 716 -0.19 -11.15 27.53
C TYR A 716 1.16 -11.46 28.21
N GLN A 717 1.48 -12.73 28.47
CA GLN A 717 2.79 -13.13 29.01
C GLN A 717 3.96 -12.78 28.08
N THR A 718 3.76 -12.91 26.77
CA THR A 718 4.74 -12.46 25.77
C THR A 718 4.94 -10.95 25.87
N ARG A 719 3.86 -10.17 25.89
CA ARG A 719 3.90 -8.71 26.02
C ARG A 719 4.59 -8.25 27.31
N LEU A 720 4.29 -8.89 28.45
CA LEU A 720 4.99 -8.65 29.73
C LEU A 720 6.50 -8.92 29.63
N SER A 721 6.89 -10.04 29.01
CA SER A 721 8.31 -10.38 28.85
C SER A 721 9.06 -9.37 27.97
N LYS A 722 8.45 -8.97 26.86
CA LYS A 722 9.01 -7.99 25.93
C LYS A 722 9.11 -6.59 26.56
N MET A 723 8.05 -6.13 27.24
CA MET A 723 8.06 -4.83 27.92
C MET A 723 9.02 -4.80 29.12
N SER A 724 9.18 -5.91 29.83
CA SER A 724 10.23 -6.06 30.84
C SER A 724 11.63 -5.89 30.24
N LEU A 725 11.91 -6.51 29.08
CA LEU A 725 13.17 -6.31 28.36
C LEU A 725 13.34 -4.86 27.89
N GLN A 726 12.28 -4.25 27.34
CA GLN A 726 12.30 -2.86 26.88
C GLN A 726 12.70 -1.92 28.02
N ILE A 727 12.03 -1.99 29.18
CA ILE A 727 12.32 -1.10 30.31
C ILE A 727 13.69 -1.42 30.92
N ARG A 728 14.01 -2.69 31.19
CA ARG A 728 15.27 -3.04 31.90
C ARG A 728 16.51 -2.89 31.04
N THR A 729 16.45 -3.36 29.79
CA THR A 729 17.65 -3.55 28.96
C THR A 729 17.81 -2.49 27.89
N ILE A 730 16.71 -1.95 27.35
CA ILE A 730 16.75 -0.95 26.27
C ILE A 730 16.69 0.46 26.83
N LEU A 731 15.77 0.74 27.75
CA LEU A 731 15.68 2.03 28.46
C LEU A 731 16.56 2.07 29.72
N LYS A 732 17.25 0.97 30.04
CA LYS A 732 18.22 0.85 31.15
C LYS A 732 17.65 1.20 32.52
N ALA A 733 16.41 0.76 32.76
CA ALA A 733 15.68 0.88 34.03
C ALA A 733 15.73 2.30 34.65
N PRO A 734 15.09 3.30 34.00
CA PRO A 734 15.08 4.68 34.47
C PRO A 734 14.58 4.79 35.92
N THR A 735 15.07 5.78 36.66
CA THR A 735 14.68 6.04 38.05
C THR A 735 13.17 6.27 38.18
N VAL A 736 12.59 6.98 37.21
CA VAL A 736 11.14 7.11 37.00
C VAL A 736 10.85 6.73 35.56
N GLN A 737 9.86 5.87 35.31
CA GLN A 737 9.40 5.50 33.97
C GLN A 737 7.92 5.82 33.84
N VAL A 738 7.60 6.80 33.00
CA VAL A 738 6.22 7.11 32.62
C VAL A 738 5.83 6.23 31.44
N VAL A 739 4.59 5.79 31.42
CA VAL A 739 4.04 4.99 30.33
C VAL A 739 2.68 5.53 29.90
N GLN A 740 2.43 5.51 28.60
CA GLN A 740 1.11 5.77 28.02
C GLN A 740 0.50 4.43 27.59
N GLU A 741 -0.81 4.42 27.38
CA GLU A 741 -1.55 3.24 26.92
C GLU A 741 -1.53 2.05 27.89
N ALA A 742 -1.46 2.35 29.19
CA ALA A 742 -1.63 1.35 30.25
C ALA A 742 -3.12 1.14 30.54
N GLU A 743 -3.57 -0.11 30.59
CA GLU A 743 -4.97 -0.42 30.93
C GLU A 743 -5.33 0.06 32.34
N ASN A 744 -4.67 -0.51 33.35
CA ASN A 744 -5.05 -0.33 34.75
C ASN A 744 -3.87 -0.64 35.69
N LEU A 745 -4.08 -0.39 36.99
CA LEU A 745 -3.05 -0.58 38.01
C LEU A 745 -2.64 -2.06 38.19
N THR A 746 -3.52 -3.02 37.90
CA THR A 746 -3.21 -4.45 37.98
C THR A 746 -2.17 -4.81 36.93
N VAL A 747 -2.37 -4.39 35.68
CA VAL A 747 -1.38 -4.58 34.61
C VAL A 747 -0.04 -3.95 34.94
N MET A 748 -0.05 -2.74 35.51
CA MET A 748 1.18 -2.07 35.95
C MET A 748 1.89 -2.90 37.03
N ARG A 749 1.17 -3.50 37.98
CA ARG A 749 1.75 -4.38 39.01
C ARG A 749 2.31 -5.67 38.42
N ASP A 750 1.63 -6.28 37.45
CA ASP A 750 2.13 -7.46 36.75
C ASP A 750 3.46 -7.17 36.04
N LEU A 751 3.56 -6.02 35.36
CA LEU A 751 4.79 -5.60 34.70
C LEU A 751 5.91 -5.30 35.71
N ALA A 752 5.62 -4.60 36.81
CA ALA A 752 6.58 -4.38 37.88
C ALA A 752 7.09 -5.68 38.50
N ALA A 753 6.19 -6.63 38.76
CA ALA A 753 6.54 -7.96 39.28
C ALA A 753 7.37 -8.77 38.27
N LYS A 754 7.04 -8.68 36.97
CA LYS A 754 7.82 -9.31 35.90
C LYS A 754 9.24 -8.74 35.83
N ILE A 755 9.37 -7.41 35.89
CA ILE A 755 10.67 -6.72 35.90
C ILE A 755 11.51 -7.17 37.10
N GLN A 756 10.94 -7.16 38.31
CA GLN A 756 11.65 -7.57 39.52
C GLN A 756 11.97 -9.07 39.54
N GLY A 757 11.10 -9.91 38.97
CA GLY A 757 11.33 -11.34 38.82
C GLY A 757 12.48 -11.64 37.85
N ASP A 758 12.58 -10.88 36.76
CA ASP A 758 13.67 -11.01 35.79
C ASP A 758 15.00 -10.40 36.29
N ASP A 759 14.94 -9.34 37.11
CA ASP A 759 16.09 -8.72 37.76
C ASP A 759 15.72 -8.18 39.15
N SER A 760 16.13 -8.92 40.19
CA SER A 760 15.82 -8.61 41.58
C SER A 760 16.37 -7.27 42.09
N SER A 761 17.33 -6.66 41.39
CA SER A 761 17.88 -5.34 41.73
C SER A 761 16.98 -4.17 41.29
N ILE A 762 15.95 -4.48 40.49
CA ILE A 762 15.02 -3.49 39.92
C ILE A 762 13.65 -3.72 40.56
N ALA A 763 13.31 -2.87 41.52
CA ALA A 763 11.98 -2.82 42.12
C ALA A 763 11.32 -1.49 41.76
N TYR A 764 10.16 -1.57 41.12
CA TYR A 764 9.32 -0.43 40.79
C TYR A 764 8.03 -0.44 41.63
N GLN A 765 7.68 0.73 42.15
CA GLN A 765 6.34 1.00 42.65
C GLN A 765 5.51 1.61 41.50
N PRO A 766 4.45 0.92 41.03
CA PRO A 766 3.55 1.47 40.03
C PRO A 766 2.51 2.43 40.63
N TYR A 767 2.17 3.44 39.84
CA TYR A 767 1.07 4.38 40.05
C TYR A 767 0.27 4.51 38.75
N LEU A 768 -1.06 4.53 38.86
CA LEU A 768 -1.99 4.76 37.75
C LEU A 768 -3.32 5.25 38.32
N LEU A 769 -3.76 6.41 37.82
CA LEU A 769 -5.07 7.01 38.10
C LEU A 769 -5.93 6.91 36.84
N LYS A 770 -7.10 6.28 36.95
CA LYS A 770 -8.00 6.05 35.80
C LYS A 770 -8.50 7.39 35.23
N GLY A 771 -8.45 7.54 33.92
CA GLY A 771 -8.95 8.68 33.15
C GLY A 771 -10.37 8.47 32.63
N ASN A 772 -10.71 9.15 31.54
CA ASN A 772 -12.03 9.18 30.92
C ASN A 772 -12.10 8.47 29.57
N ASP A 773 -10.99 7.89 29.13
CA ASP A 773 -10.88 7.35 27.79
C ASP A 773 -11.85 6.17 27.59
N PRO A 774 -12.74 6.22 26.58
CA PRO A 774 -13.67 5.13 26.35
C PRO A 774 -12.99 3.82 25.96
N GLY A 775 -11.74 3.84 25.47
CA GLY A 775 -10.94 2.64 25.21
C GLY A 775 -10.19 2.11 26.42
N GLY A 776 -10.33 2.72 27.61
CA GLY A 776 -9.75 2.19 28.85
C GLY A 776 -8.25 2.40 29.02
N ILE A 777 -7.55 3.08 28.11
CA ILE A 777 -6.11 3.37 28.23
C ILE A 777 -5.82 4.63 29.06
N ASN A 778 -4.77 4.54 29.87
CA ASN A 778 -4.38 5.54 30.88
C ASN A 778 -2.87 5.84 30.87
N ILE A 779 -2.50 6.85 31.65
CA ILE A 779 -1.10 7.19 31.95
C ILE A 779 -0.67 6.48 33.24
N GLY A 780 0.45 5.78 33.19
CA GLY A 780 1.07 5.11 34.33
C GLY A 780 2.44 5.69 34.68
N ILE A 781 2.86 5.57 35.94
CA ILE A 781 4.18 5.99 36.41
C ILE A 781 4.78 4.89 37.27
N PHE A 782 5.97 4.42 36.91
CA PHE A 782 6.79 3.53 37.70
C PHE A 782 7.90 4.31 38.40
N VAL A 783 8.06 4.12 39.70
CA VAL A 783 9.09 4.80 40.51
C VAL A 783 10.00 3.76 41.17
N ARG A 784 11.32 3.86 40.98
CA ARG A 784 12.28 2.95 41.62
C ARG A 784 12.41 3.23 43.11
N ALA A 785 12.83 2.20 43.86
CA ALA A 785 13.29 2.38 45.23
C ALA A 785 14.41 3.44 45.32
N GLY A 786 14.37 4.30 46.35
CA GLY A 786 15.31 5.41 46.54
C GLY A 786 14.79 6.78 46.07
N VAL A 787 13.61 6.82 45.45
CA VAL A 787 12.85 8.05 45.21
C VAL A 787 11.80 8.22 46.31
N THR A 788 11.78 9.40 46.93
CA THR A 788 10.71 9.79 47.85
C THR A 788 9.58 10.43 47.04
N VAL A 789 8.43 9.77 46.96
CA VAL A 789 7.24 10.31 46.28
C VAL A 789 6.47 11.20 47.26
N ASN A 790 6.40 12.51 46.98
CA ASN A 790 5.61 13.45 47.77
C ASN A 790 4.12 13.34 47.41
N SER A 791 3.83 13.28 46.10
CA SER A 791 2.47 13.02 45.61
C SER A 791 2.46 12.56 44.15
N VAL A 792 1.45 11.75 43.81
CA VAL A 792 1.00 11.49 42.43
C VAL A 792 -0.43 12.00 42.32
N THR A 793 -0.64 13.05 41.52
CA THR A 793 -1.91 13.78 41.44
C THR A 793 -2.43 13.81 40.01
N GLN A 794 -3.67 13.39 39.77
CA GLN A 794 -4.36 13.56 38.48
C GLN A 794 -4.98 14.95 38.41
N LEU A 795 -4.76 15.64 37.29
CA LEU A 795 -5.17 17.02 37.07
C LEU A 795 -6.32 17.10 36.07
N TYR A 796 -7.30 17.99 36.33
CA TYR A 796 -8.34 18.36 35.37
C TYR A 796 -9.15 17.20 34.76
N LEU A 797 -9.44 16.18 35.57
CA LEU A 797 -10.24 15.00 35.20
C LEU A 797 -11.61 15.40 34.64
N ASN A 798 -12.26 16.41 35.22
CA ASN A 798 -13.64 16.80 34.89
C ASN A 798 -13.73 18.05 34.00
N THR A 799 -12.61 18.57 33.50
CA THR A 799 -12.64 19.78 32.65
C THR A 799 -13.36 19.48 31.34
N THR A 800 -14.23 20.40 30.93
CA THR A 800 -15.04 20.26 29.71
C THR A 800 -14.64 21.30 28.66
N THR A 801 -14.95 21.01 27.41
CA THR A 801 -14.76 21.89 26.25
C THR A 801 -15.96 21.82 25.34
N SER A 802 -16.17 22.84 24.50
CA SER A 802 -17.14 22.82 23.40
C SER A 802 -16.56 22.22 22.11
N ALA A 803 -15.25 21.99 22.05
CA ALA A 803 -14.55 21.40 20.90
C ALA A 803 -14.82 19.89 20.80
N CYS A 804 -16.03 19.53 20.40
CA CYS A 804 -16.55 18.17 20.45
C CYS A 804 -17.21 17.76 19.13
N SER A 805 -17.25 16.46 18.86
CA SER A 805 -17.97 15.90 17.71
C SER A 805 -19.47 16.19 17.73
N SER A 806 -20.05 16.35 18.93
CA SER A 806 -21.45 16.71 19.14
C SER A 806 -21.73 18.22 18.99
N GLY A 807 -20.69 19.06 19.00
CA GLY A 807 -20.79 20.52 18.91
C GLY A 807 -21.28 21.24 20.18
N THR A 808 -21.56 20.53 21.28
CA THR A 808 -22.14 21.14 22.50
C THR A 808 -21.15 21.23 23.67
N SER A 809 -20.81 20.08 24.28
CA SER A 809 -19.88 19.98 25.40
C SER A 809 -19.44 18.51 25.55
N CYS A 810 -18.18 18.30 25.89
CA CYS A 810 -17.57 17.01 26.19
C CYS A 810 -16.33 17.21 27.07
N LEU A 811 -15.76 16.11 27.56
CA LEU A 811 -14.54 16.14 28.36
C LEU A 811 -13.35 16.62 27.51
N LEU A 812 -12.57 17.55 28.06
CA LEU A 812 -11.38 18.08 27.41
C LEU A 812 -10.29 17.00 27.35
N ASN A 813 -10.05 16.31 28.46
CA ASN A 813 -9.04 15.28 28.55
C ASN A 813 -9.69 13.91 28.66
N ASP A 814 -9.58 13.12 27.58
CA ASP A 814 -9.88 11.70 27.62
C ASP A 814 -8.86 11.01 28.56
N ARG A 815 -7.61 11.49 28.56
CA ARG A 815 -6.49 11.00 29.39
C ARG A 815 -5.87 12.17 30.16
N PRO A 816 -6.40 12.52 31.35
CA PRO A 816 -5.99 13.71 32.07
C PRO A 816 -4.52 13.70 32.48
N PRO A 817 -3.83 14.86 32.49
CA PRO A 817 -2.43 14.95 32.92
C PRO A 817 -2.21 14.43 34.35
N VAL A 818 -1.06 13.81 34.59
CA VAL A 818 -0.67 13.31 35.92
C VAL A 818 0.63 13.98 36.37
N LEU A 819 0.60 14.60 37.55
CA LEU A 819 1.75 15.24 38.17
C LEU A 819 2.36 14.35 39.26
N LEU A 820 3.63 13.96 39.07
CA LEU A 820 4.49 13.42 40.11
C LEU A 820 5.32 14.56 40.73
N ASP A 821 5.28 14.70 42.04
CA ASP A 821 6.17 15.54 42.84
C ASP A 821 7.04 14.62 43.71
N ALA A 822 8.37 14.67 43.55
CA ALA A 822 9.27 13.68 44.14
C ALA A 822 10.68 14.20 44.40
N GLU A 823 11.40 13.51 45.29
CA GLU A 823 12.81 13.76 45.58
C GLU A 823 13.67 12.52 45.30
N TYR A 824 14.84 12.73 44.69
CA TYR A 824 15.84 11.69 44.48
C TYR A 824 17.19 12.15 45.03
N GLN A 825 17.65 11.53 46.13
CA GLN A 825 18.89 11.91 46.81
C GLN A 825 18.98 13.41 47.15
N GLY A 826 17.85 14.03 47.56
CA GLY A 826 17.75 15.46 47.86
C GLY A 826 17.52 16.37 46.65
N TYR A 827 17.56 15.82 45.43
CA TYR A 827 17.15 16.52 44.22
C TYR A 827 15.62 16.47 44.07
N HIS A 828 14.95 17.59 44.33
CA HIS A 828 13.49 17.74 44.18
C HIS A 828 13.15 18.06 42.72
N PHE A 829 12.18 17.34 42.17
CA PHE A 829 11.75 17.49 40.77
C PHE A 829 10.25 17.17 40.61
N ARG A 830 9.68 17.66 39.50
CA ARG A 830 8.31 17.38 39.09
C ARG A 830 8.25 16.77 37.70
N VAL A 831 7.42 15.74 37.51
CA VAL A 831 7.10 15.16 36.20
C VAL A 831 5.63 15.42 35.90
N LEU A 832 5.34 16.15 34.83
CA LEU A 832 4.00 16.31 34.28
C LEU A 832 3.86 15.35 33.09
N ALA A 833 3.25 14.20 33.33
CA ALA A 833 2.99 13.20 32.31
C ALA A 833 1.71 13.54 31.54
N ILE A 834 1.81 13.57 30.21
CA ILE A 834 0.67 13.88 29.32
C ILE A 834 0.45 12.78 28.28
N TYR A 835 -0.78 12.73 27.76
CA TYR A 835 -1.15 11.92 26.61
C TYR A 835 -2.28 12.63 25.86
N ASP A 836 -1.90 13.43 24.87
CA ASP A 836 -2.81 14.33 24.17
C ASP A 836 -3.60 13.63 23.07
N ARG A 837 -4.65 14.30 22.59
CA ARG A 837 -5.52 13.78 21.54
C ARG A 837 -4.74 13.49 20.25
N SER A 838 -4.96 12.32 19.66
CA SER A 838 -4.31 11.91 18.41
C SER A 838 -4.59 12.83 17.21
N LEU A 839 -3.71 12.77 16.21
CA LEU A 839 -3.88 13.45 14.91
C LEU A 839 -5.02 12.82 14.08
N GLY A 840 -5.63 11.74 14.55
CA GLY A 840 -6.68 11.00 13.82
C GLY A 840 -7.86 11.89 13.44
N SER A 841 -8.20 11.89 12.15
CA SER A 841 -9.26 12.73 11.54
C SER A 841 -9.01 14.24 11.58
N LEU A 842 -7.80 14.71 11.91
CA LEU A 842 -7.44 16.11 11.78
C LEU A 842 -7.56 16.55 10.31
N GLY A 843 -8.24 17.67 10.07
CA GLY A 843 -8.49 18.20 8.72
C GLY A 843 -9.59 17.50 7.92
N ALA A 844 -10.19 16.41 8.43
CA ALA A 844 -11.29 15.75 7.75
C ALA A 844 -12.58 16.60 7.78
N ALA A 845 -13.34 16.57 6.69
CA ALA A 845 -14.57 17.34 6.56
C ALA A 845 -15.56 17.06 7.71
N GLY A 846 -16.00 18.11 8.41
CA GLY A 846 -16.90 18.01 9.56
C GLY A 846 -16.25 17.50 10.85
N LYS A 847 -14.90 17.47 10.91
CA LYS A 847 -14.12 17.01 12.07
C LYS A 847 -13.22 18.10 12.67
N ASP A 848 -13.52 19.37 12.41
CA ASP A 848 -12.80 20.56 12.91
C ASP A 848 -12.54 20.56 14.42
N TYR A 849 -13.46 19.94 15.19
CA TYR A 849 -13.32 19.79 16.63
C TYR A 849 -12.02 19.09 17.05
N VAL A 850 -11.40 18.27 16.18
CA VAL A 850 -10.14 17.59 16.47
C VAL A 850 -9.01 18.60 16.71
N GLY A 851 -8.82 19.54 15.78
CA GLY A 851 -7.81 20.59 15.91
C GLY A 851 -8.16 21.56 17.05
N GLN A 852 -9.43 21.92 17.21
CA GLN A 852 -9.87 22.77 18.31
C GLN A 852 -9.63 22.13 19.69
N LYS A 853 -9.90 20.82 19.85
CA LYS A 853 -9.69 20.09 21.11
C LYS A 853 -8.20 19.99 21.43
N ARG A 854 -7.37 19.61 20.45
CA ARG A 854 -5.90 19.56 20.57
C ARG A 854 -5.33 20.90 21.03
N ARG A 855 -5.78 22.00 20.42
CA ARG A 855 -5.39 23.35 20.81
C ARG A 855 -5.75 23.67 22.27
N VAL A 856 -6.98 23.40 22.70
CA VAL A 856 -7.42 23.70 24.08
C VAL A 856 -6.68 22.83 25.10
N GLN A 857 -6.35 21.58 24.77
CA GLN A 857 -5.50 20.72 25.62
C GLN A 857 -4.09 21.31 25.78
N ALA A 858 -3.45 21.70 24.66
CA ALA A 858 -2.14 22.32 24.66
C ALA A 858 -2.10 23.62 25.49
N GLU A 859 -3.13 24.47 25.37
CA GLU A 859 -3.26 25.70 26.16
C GLU A 859 -3.42 25.42 27.67
N GLN A 860 -4.18 24.38 28.05
CA GLN A 860 -4.30 23.98 29.45
C GLN A 860 -2.95 23.51 30.00
N VAL A 861 -2.22 22.66 29.27
CA VAL A 861 -0.89 22.18 29.68
C VAL A 861 0.09 23.36 29.76
N ALA A 862 0.07 24.29 28.81
CA ALA A 862 0.90 25.50 28.84
C ALA A 862 0.64 26.36 30.09
N CYS A 863 -0.64 26.55 30.47
CA CYS A 863 -0.99 27.22 31.72
C CYS A 863 -0.44 26.47 32.95
N ILE A 864 -0.54 25.14 32.98
CA ILE A 864 -0.01 24.31 34.08
C ILE A 864 1.49 24.51 34.21
N VAL A 865 2.21 24.45 33.09
CA VAL A 865 3.66 24.70 33.03
C VAL A 865 3.99 26.08 33.58
N GLN A 866 3.30 27.13 33.10
CA GLN A 866 3.55 28.49 33.57
C GLN A 866 3.36 28.62 35.08
N ALA A 867 2.28 28.03 35.61
CA ALA A 867 2.01 28.04 37.04
C ALA A 867 3.10 27.26 37.81
N LEU A 868 3.48 26.06 37.36
CA LEU A 868 4.48 25.24 38.04
C LEU A 868 5.87 25.90 38.09
N GLN A 869 6.25 26.65 37.06
CA GLN A 869 7.53 27.38 37.00
C GLN A 869 7.49 28.77 37.65
N THR A 870 6.39 29.15 38.30
CA THR A 870 6.24 30.44 38.99
C THR A 870 6.03 30.23 40.48
N THR A 871 7.00 30.62 41.32
CA THR A 871 6.91 30.42 42.78
C THR A 871 5.66 31.07 43.36
N GLY A 872 4.87 30.29 44.10
CA GLY A 872 3.67 30.76 44.79
C GLY A 872 2.44 30.91 43.89
N MET A 873 2.56 30.71 42.58
CA MET A 873 1.40 30.73 41.67
C MET A 873 0.57 29.46 41.87
N ALA A 874 -0.74 29.62 42.05
CA ALA A 874 -1.66 28.50 42.07
C ALA A 874 -1.81 27.95 40.65
N VAL A 875 -1.83 26.62 40.52
CA VAL A 875 -2.19 25.98 39.26
C VAL A 875 -3.72 26.05 39.12
N ASP A 876 -4.19 27.00 38.32
CA ASP A 876 -5.61 27.29 38.05
C ASP A 876 -5.80 27.49 36.54
N CYS A 877 -6.00 26.37 35.84
CA CYS A 877 -5.97 26.25 34.39
C CYS A 877 -7.24 25.58 33.84
N ASP A 878 -8.35 25.69 34.57
CA ASP A 878 -9.66 25.30 34.08
C ASP A 878 -10.43 26.56 33.62
N PRO A 879 -10.50 26.83 32.31
CA PRO A 879 -11.24 27.99 31.81
C PRO A 879 -12.75 27.88 32.05
N ALA A 880 -13.29 26.67 32.26
CA ALA A 880 -14.70 26.45 32.55
C ALA A 880 -15.03 26.60 34.05
N ALA A 881 -14.02 26.54 34.94
CA ALA A 881 -14.21 26.66 36.38
C ALA A 881 -13.03 27.35 37.10
N PRO A 882 -12.77 28.65 36.84
CA PRO A 882 -11.66 29.38 37.47
C PRO A 882 -11.72 29.36 39.01
N GLY A 883 -10.57 29.25 39.65
CA GLY A 883 -10.42 29.16 41.11
C GLY A 883 -10.61 27.76 41.68
N SER A 884 -10.89 26.76 40.84
CA SER A 884 -10.98 25.35 41.26
C SER A 884 -9.58 24.77 41.48
N ALA A 885 -9.45 23.85 42.42
CA ALA A 885 -8.17 23.17 42.62
C ALA A 885 -7.85 22.27 41.41
N ALA A 886 -6.62 22.37 40.89
CA ALA A 886 -6.18 21.60 39.73
C ALA A 886 -6.29 20.07 39.91
N GLY A 887 -5.95 19.56 41.10
CA GLY A 887 -5.92 18.14 41.36
C GLY A 887 -7.28 17.57 41.74
N ASN A 888 -7.69 16.47 41.10
CA ASN A 888 -8.96 15.79 41.37
C ASN A 888 -8.79 14.52 42.22
N ALA A 889 -7.67 13.83 42.08
CA ALA A 889 -7.38 12.58 42.78
C ALA A 889 -5.89 12.42 43.06
N ARG A 890 -5.55 11.77 44.17
CA ARG A 890 -4.20 11.35 44.52
C ARG A 890 -4.13 9.86 44.78
N GLN A 891 -2.99 9.26 44.44
CA GLN A 891 -2.69 7.87 44.76
C GLN A 891 -1.54 7.79 45.77
N ASP A 892 -1.71 6.98 46.82
CA ASP A 892 -0.66 6.67 47.78
C ASP A 892 0.22 5.48 47.32
N SER A 893 1.29 5.17 48.08
CA SER A 893 2.18 4.06 47.76
C SER A 893 1.55 2.67 47.93
N ALA A 894 0.45 2.54 48.67
CA ALA A 894 -0.34 1.30 48.74
C ALA A 894 -1.27 1.14 47.52
N GLY A 895 -1.41 2.19 46.71
CA GLY A 895 -2.28 2.23 45.53
C GLY A 895 -3.71 2.69 45.85
N ASN A 896 -3.99 3.15 47.07
CA ASN A 896 -5.29 3.72 47.40
C ASN A 896 -5.46 5.07 46.71
N VAL A 897 -6.65 5.30 46.16
CA VAL A 897 -6.98 6.55 45.48
C VAL A 897 -7.93 7.36 46.34
N THR A 898 -7.56 8.61 46.62
CA THR A 898 -8.41 9.57 47.33
C THR A 898 -8.79 10.70 46.37
N SER A 899 -10.09 10.87 46.14
CA SER A 899 -10.63 11.96 45.33
C SER A 899 -10.96 13.17 46.19
N ASN A 900 -10.29 14.29 45.95
CA ASN A 900 -10.47 15.55 46.66
C ASN A 900 -9.91 16.70 45.80
N PRO A 901 -10.39 17.94 45.94
CA PRO A 901 -9.68 19.09 45.39
C PRO A 901 -8.30 19.23 46.05
N TYR A 902 -7.24 19.06 45.28
CA TYR A 902 -5.86 19.24 45.74
C TYR A 902 -5.26 20.51 45.13
N PRO A 903 -5.03 21.58 45.93
CA PRO A 903 -4.34 22.76 45.44
C PRO A 903 -2.88 22.40 45.12
N ILE A 904 -2.38 22.96 44.02
CA ILE A 904 -1.00 22.80 43.58
C ILE A 904 -0.41 24.19 43.43
N THR A 905 0.81 24.35 43.95
CA THR A 905 1.51 25.63 43.93
C THR A 905 2.85 25.47 43.21
N GLY A 906 3.14 26.43 42.34
CA GLY A 906 4.39 26.50 41.60
C GLY A 906 5.60 26.81 42.48
N ASP A 907 6.75 26.38 41.98
CA ASP A 907 8.06 26.66 42.55
C ASP A 907 9.06 26.79 41.40
N ALA A 908 9.49 28.02 41.12
CA ALA A 908 10.45 28.34 40.07
C ALA A 908 11.84 27.73 40.29
N THR A 909 12.14 27.21 41.49
CA THR A 909 13.41 26.54 41.79
C THR A 909 13.38 25.03 41.56
N THR A 910 12.19 24.48 41.30
CA THR A 910 12.00 23.05 41.06
C THR A 910 11.92 22.78 39.55
N PRO A 911 12.78 21.90 38.99
CA PRO A 911 12.70 21.51 37.59
C PRO A 911 11.38 20.79 37.31
N VAL A 912 10.72 21.18 36.22
CA VAL A 912 9.52 20.51 35.70
C VAL A 912 9.88 19.82 34.39
N ILE A 913 9.56 18.54 34.33
CA ILE A 913 9.78 17.66 33.18
C ILE A 913 8.39 17.35 32.61
N VAL A 914 8.06 17.91 31.46
CA VAL A 914 6.81 17.59 30.75
C VAL A 914 7.14 16.54 29.72
N LEU A 915 6.51 15.37 29.80
CA LEU A 915 6.82 14.28 28.88
C LEU A 915 5.62 13.40 28.59
N GLY A 916 5.70 12.66 27.49
CA GLY A 916 4.71 11.68 27.10
C GLY A 916 4.49 11.66 25.60
N ASP A 917 3.34 11.13 25.18
CA ASP A 917 2.88 11.16 23.80
C ASP A 917 2.05 12.43 23.58
N PHE A 918 2.64 13.41 22.90
CA PHE A 918 1.99 14.69 22.60
C PHE A 918 1.08 14.55 21.38
N ASN A 919 1.20 13.45 20.62
CA ASN A 919 0.60 13.29 19.31
C ASN A 919 0.84 14.52 18.41
N ALA A 920 2.02 15.15 18.51
CA ALA A 920 2.33 16.39 17.84
C ALA A 920 3.81 16.46 17.49
N TYR A 921 4.13 17.11 16.37
CA TYR A 921 5.51 17.28 15.92
C TYR A 921 6.23 18.34 16.76
N GLU A 922 7.55 18.44 16.60
CA GLU A 922 8.40 19.50 17.15
C GLU A 922 8.12 20.90 16.56
N PHE A 923 7.26 20.95 15.54
CA PHE A 923 6.79 22.15 14.85
C PHE A 923 5.27 22.10 14.62
N SER A 924 4.70 23.21 14.16
CA SER A 924 3.30 23.27 13.72
C SER A 924 3.01 22.32 12.56
N ASP A 925 1.99 21.47 12.72
CA ASP A 925 1.38 20.71 11.62
C ASP A 925 0.56 21.61 10.66
N GLY A 926 0.48 22.91 10.97
CA GLY A 926 -0.26 23.95 10.27
C GLY A 926 -1.75 24.01 10.63
N TYR A 927 -2.30 22.99 11.29
CA TYR A 927 -3.60 23.09 11.96
C TYR A 927 -3.44 23.64 13.37
N VAL A 928 -2.52 23.08 14.16
CA VAL A 928 -2.25 23.44 15.56
C VAL A 928 -0.76 23.22 15.86
N ASP A 929 -0.13 24.17 16.54
CA ASP A 929 1.22 23.99 17.08
C ASP A 929 1.14 23.58 18.56
N VAL A 930 0.89 22.29 18.81
CA VAL A 930 0.69 21.76 20.18
C VAL A 930 1.98 21.89 21.00
N THR A 931 3.09 21.33 20.50
CA THR A 931 4.39 21.35 21.18
C THR A 931 4.86 22.79 21.41
N GLY A 932 4.78 23.64 20.39
CA GLY A 932 5.13 25.06 20.53
C GLY A 932 4.22 25.80 21.52
N THR A 933 2.93 25.45 21.60
CA THR A 933 2.01 26.05 22.58
C THR A 933 2.41 25.69 24.01
N ILE A 934 2.73 24.41 24.26
CA ILE A 934 3.18 23.92 25.56
C ILE A 934 4.56 24.49 25.95
N MET A 935 5.44 24.70 24.97
CA MET A 935 6.75 25.29 25.22
C MET A 935 6.73 26.81 25.42
N GLY A 936 5.69 27.49 24.92
CA GLY A 936 5.70 28.95 24.80
C GLY A 936 6.30 29.47 23.51
N THR A 937 6.65 28.64 22.53
CA THR A 937 7.29 29.05 21.27
C THR A 937 6.32 29.19 20.09
N VAL A 938 5.03 28.86 20.26
CA VAL A 938 4.02 28.92 19.21
C VAL A 938 3.95 30.29 18.51
N ASP A 939 3.79 30.25 17.20
CA ASP A 939 3.42 31.43 16.43
C ASP A 939 1.92 31.75 16.60
N ALA A 940 1.65 32.84 17.32
CA ALA A 940 0.28 33.30 17.59
C ALA A 940 -0.38 34.01 16.40
N THR A 941 0.29 34.12 15.25
CA THR A 941 -0.25 34.77 14.06
C THR A 941 -1.39 33.94 13.47
N ALA A 942 -2.60 34.50 13.46
CA ALA A 942 -3.82 33.78 13.08
C ALA A 942 -3.85 33.26 11.63
N SER A 943 -2.97 33.76 10.76
CA SER A 943 -2.87 33.25 9.38
C SER A 943 -1.85 32.12 9.20
N HIS A 944 -1.07 31.77 10.23
CA HIS A 944 -0.02 30.74 10.16
C HIS A 944 -0.47 29.36 10.65
N SER A 945 -1.67 29.25 11.24
CA SER A 945 -2.31 27.97 11.56
C SER A 945 -3.84 28.06 11.45
N VAL A 946 -4.51 26.93 11.23
CA VAL A 946 -5.99 26.88 11.15
C VAL A 946 -6.63 27.19 12.51
N TYR A 947 -6.03 26.70 13.60
CA TYR A 947 -6.47 26.94 14.96
C TYR A 947 -5.31 27.54 15.79
N PRO A 948 -5.05 28.85 15.66
CA PRO A 948 -4.03 29.55 16.44
C PRO A 948 -4.42 29.62 17.92
N PRO A 949 -3.45 29.87 18.84
CA PRO A 949 -3.72 30.03 20.27
C PRO A 949 -4.88 31.00 20.55
N SER A 950 -5.69 30.70 21.58
CA SER A 950 -6.78 31.56 22.01
C SER A 950 -6.25 32.87 22.58
N ASN A 951 -7.13 33.88 22.68
CA ASN A 951 -6.86 35.09 23.46
C ASN A 951 -6.61 34.81 24.95
N GLY A 952 -7.04 33.64 25.47
CA GLY A 952 -6.83 33.22 26.86
C GLY A 952 -5.56 32.40 27.06
N TYR A 953 -4.74 32.21 26.03
CA TYR A 953 -3.50 31.45 26.10
C TYR A 953 -2.53 32.04 27.14
N VAL A 954 -2.19 31.24 28.14
CA VAL A 954 -1.18 31.59 29.15
C VAL A 954 0.17 31.07 28.67
N ARG A 955 0.98 31.97 28.11
CA ARG A 955 2.29 31.63 27.54
C ARG A 955 3.33 31.29 28.62
N PRO A 956 3.95 30.10 28.57
CA PRO A 956 5.13 29.76 29.37
C PRO A 956 6.27 30.78 29.16
N THR A 957 6.67 31.41 30.26
CA THR A 957 7.75 32.37 30.38
C THR A 957 8.51 32.12 31.69
N PRO A 958 9.79 31.70 31.65
CA PRO A 958 10.59 31.41 30.45
C PRO A 958 9.98 30.31 29.56
N VAL A 959 10.36 30.30 28.28
CA VAL A 959 9.97 29.23 27.36
C VAL A 959 10.63 27.92 27.77
N MET A 960 9.96 26.80 27.54
CA MET A 960 10.54 25.49 27.79
C MET A 960 11.60 25.15 26.74
N PHE A 961 12.43 24.18 27.08
CA PHE A 961 13.45 23.59 26.22
C PHE A 961 13.05 22.17 25.84
N ASP A 962 12.92 21.93 24.54
CA ASP A 962 12.75 20.59 24.01
C ASP A 962 14.10 19.89 23.93
N THR A 963 14.26 18.81 24.70
CA THR A 963 15.49 18.03 24.73
C THR A 963 15.77 17.33 23.40
N GLY A 964 14.73 17.03 22.61
CA GLY A 964 14.81 16.45 21.28
C GLY A 964 15.78 17.25 20.42
N SER A 965 15.70 18.58 20.43
CA SER A 965 16.57 19.50 19.66
C SER A 965 18.09 19.30 19.81
N THR A 966 18.56 18.55 20.82
CA THR A 966 19.99 18.24 21.04
C THR A 966 20.49 16.99 20.32
N VAL A 967 19.58 16.12 19.90
CA VAL A 967 19.90 14.90 19.17
C VAL A 967 20.18 15.23 17.69
N ALA A 968 20.85 14.34 16.95
CA ALA A 968 21.02 14.55 15.52
C ALA A 968 19.69 14.30 14.78
N GLN A 969 19.39 15.08 13.72
CA GLN A 969 18.13 14.96 12.98
C GLN A 969 17.81 13.52 12.54
N ALA A 970 18.82 12.75 12.10
CA ALA A 970 18.64 11.34 11.70
C ALA A 970 18.16 10.41 12.84
N GLN A 971 18.14 10.88 14.08
CA GLN A 971 17.69 10.20 15.29
C GLN A 971 16.53 10.96 15.98
N HIS A 972 15.91 11.95 15.32
CA HIS A 972 14.76 12.72 15.83
C HIS A 972 13.44 12.08 15.42
N TYR A 973 13.16 10.91 15.98
CA TYR A 973 11.86 10.27 15.82
C TYR A 973 11.58 9.32 16.96
N SER A 974 10.29 9.16 17.25
CA SER A 974 9.76 8.16 18.16
C SER A 974 8.74 7.26 17.47
N TYR A 975 8.23 7.69 16.30
CA TYR A 975 7.14 7.05 15.57
C TYR A 975 7.39 7.05 14.05
N ASN A 976 6.75 6.12 13.34
CA ASN A 976 6.79 6.04 11.87
C ASN A 976 5.38 5.80 11.31
N PHE A 977 4.91 6.74 10.49
CA PHE A 977 3.57 6.69 9.92
C PHE A 977 3.55 7.11 8.46
N GLY A 978 2.91 6.31 7.60
CA GLY A 978 2.77 6.61 6.17
C GLY A 978 4.10 6.76 5.43
N GLY A 979 5.17 6.12 5.92
CA GLY A 979 6.50 6.24 5.35
C GLY A 979 7.32 7.41 5.93
N TYR A 980 6.75 8.24 6.79
CA TYR A 980 7.42 9.39 7.40
C TYR A 980 7.87 9.08 8.83
N LEU A 981 9.12 9.41 9.13
CA LEU A 981 9.58 9.50 10.52
C LEU A 981 8.99 10.72 11.21
N GLN A 982 8.57 10.54 12.46
CA GLN A 982 7.87 11.56 13.25
C GLN A 982 8.37 11.53 14.71
N GLU A 983 8.70 12.69 15.24
CA GLU A 983 8.89 12.89 16.69
C GLU A 983 7.55 13.33 17.28
N ILE A 984 6.89 12.44 18.02
CA ILE A 984 5.61 12.74 18.69
C ILE A 984 5.62 12.46 20.19
N ASP A 985 6.66 11.78 20.67
CA ASP A 985 6.95 11.67 22.09
C ASP A 985 8.03 12.69 22.43
N HIS A 986 7.71 13.63 23.31
CA HIS A 986 8.61 14.73 23.64
C HIS A 986 8.98 14.72 25.11
N ILE A 987 10.14 15.31 25.41
CA ILE A 987 10.55 15.63 26.78
C ILE A 987 10.97 17.11 26.82
N LEU A 988 10.11 17.92 27.44
CA LEU A 988 10.29 19.36 27.60
C LEU A 988 10.73 19.69 29.03
N LEU A 989 11.67 20.61 29.16
CA LEU A 989 12.24 21.03 30.44
C LEU A 989 12.01 22.52 30.68
N THR A 990 11.66 22.90 31.91
CA THR A 990 11.74 24.31 32.33
C THR A 990 13.21 24.77 32.35
N ASP A 991 13.44 26.08 32.44
CA ASP A 991 14.79 26.65 32.39
C ASP A 991 15.73 26.09 33.48
N VAL A 992 15.19 25.75 34.66
CA VAL A 992 15.93 25.02 35.72
C VAL A 992 16.29 23.62 35.27
N GLY A 993 15.32 22.86 34.72
CA GLY A 993 15.56 21.52 34.18
C GLY A 993 16.59 21.53 33.05
N LYS A 994 16.56 22.54 32.19
CA LYS A 994 17.57 22.77 31.13
C LYS A 994 18.97 23.00 31.71
N GLY A 995 19.10 23.75 32.81
CA GLY A 995 20.37 23.91 33.51
C GLY A 995 20.94 22.59 34.04
N ASP A 996 20.05 21.67 34.39
CA ASP A 996 20.36 20.36 34.94
C ASP A 996 20.42 19.25 33.86
N PHE A 997 20.20 19.59 32.59
CA PHE A 997 20.16 18.64 31.48
C PHE A 997 21.54 18.09 31.13
N VAL A 998 21.64 16.76 31.06
CA VAL A 998 22.86 16.02 30.67
C VAL A 998 22.73 15.44 29.27
N SER A 999 21.70 14.62 29.04
CA SER A 999 21.41 14.00 27.75
C SER A 999 19.94 13.61 27.63
N VAL A 1000 19.49 13.39 26.39
CA VAL A 1000 18.30 12.60 26.08
C VAL A 1000 18.70 11.52 25.09
N ASP A 1001 18.20 10.32 25.30
CA ASP A 1001 18.55 9.14 24.52
C ASP A 1001 17.28 8.33 24.22
N SER A 1002 17.16 7.81 22.99
CA SER A 1002 16.02 7.00 22.56
C SER A 1002 16.43 5.55 22.37
N GLY A 1003 15.63 4.62 22.92
CA GLY A 1003 15.78 3.19 22.66
C GLY A 1003 15.16 2.83 21.31
N ARG A 1004 15.94 2.26 20.39
CA ARG A 1004 15.46 1.93 19.03
C ARG A 1004 15.06 0.48 18.89
N GLY A 1005 14.09 0.23 18.03
CA GLY A 1005 13.70 -1.12 17.61
C GLY A 1005 12.20 -1.38 17.69
N ASN A 1006 11.41 -0.38 18.09
CA ASN A 1006 9.96 -0.44 18.06
C ASN A 1006 9.42 0.16 16.76
N SER A 1007 9.63 1.46 16.56
CA SER A 1007 9.13 2.21 15.39
C SER A 1007 9.71 1.71 14.06
N ASP A 1008 10.97 1.25 14.09
CA ASP A 1008 11.72 0.81 12.92
C ASP A 1008 11.43 -0.64 12.48
N THR A 1009 10.79 -1.47 13.30
CA THR A 1009 10.57 -2.89 12.93
C THR A 1009 9.14 -3.11 12.47
N SER A 1010 8.91 -3.91 11.44
CA SER A 1010 7.56 -4.16 10.93
C SER A 1010 6.64 -4.93 11.91
N VAL A 1011 5.33 -4.65 11.85
CA VAL A 1011 4.28 -5.51 12.44
C VAL A 1011 4.12 -6.85 11.72
N ALA A 1012 4.74 -7.06 10.56
CA ALA A 1012 4.79 -8.38 9.94
C ALA A 1012 5.93 -9.23 10.52
N SER A 1013 6.77 -8.67 11.39
CA SER A 1013 7.93 -9.36 11.93
C SER A 1013 7.56 -10.59 12.77
N LEU A 1014 8.24 -11.72 12.52
CA LEU A 1014 8.13 -12.91 13.36
C LEU A 1014 8.56 -12.65 14.82
N THR A 1015 9.36 -11.60 15.08
CA THR A 1015 9.79 -11.20 16.42
C THR A 1015 8.64 -10.70 17.30
N LEU A 1016 7.47 -10.39 16.74
CA LEU A 1016 6.28 -10.01 17.51
C LEU A 1016 5.90 -11.05 18.56
N THR A 1017 6.01 -12.32 18.22
CA THR A 1017 5.62 -13.44 19.08
C THR A 1017 6.74 -13.94 19.98
N GLN A 1018 7.94 -13.38 19.85
CA GLN A 1018 9.12 -13.89 20.53
C GLN A 1018 9.33 -13.15 21.85
N PRO A 1019 9.18 -13.81 23.02
CA PRO A 1019 9.31 -13.15 24.32
C PRO A 1019 10.77 -12.79 24.68
N GLY A 1020 11.75 -13.32 23.94
CA GLY A 1020 13.18 -13.13 24.20
C GLY A 1020 13.81 -11.86 23.62
N THR A 1021 13.02 -10.95 23.05
CA THR A 1021 13.51 -9.70 22.45
C THR A 1021 12.60 -8.51 22.76
N ALA A 1022 13.18 -7.33 22.93
CA ALA A 1022 12.43 -6.07 23.09
C ALA A 1022 11.98 -5.45 21.76
N VAL A 1023 12.39 -6.02 20.62
CA VAL A 1023 12.05 -5.51 19.29
C VAL A 1023 10.54 -5.52 19.07
N ARG A 1024 9.99 -4.40 18.58
CA ARG A 1024 8.55 -4.20 18.31
C ARG A 1024 7.68 -4.60 19.51
N THR A 1025 8.09 -4.16 20.69
CA THR A 1025 7.28 -4.24 21.91
C THR A 1025 6.13 -3.22 21.88
N SER A 1026 6.41 -2.08 21.26
CA SER A 1026 5.47 -1.00 20.96
C SER A 1026 5.67 -0.57 19.50
N ASP A 1027 4.80 0.28 18.99
CA ASP A 1027 4.99 1.07 17.77
C ASP A 1027 5.74 2.39 18.02
N HIS A 1028 5.95 2.77 19.29
CA HIS A 1028 6.76 3.91 19.70
C HIS A 1028 8.11 3.48 20.28
N ASP A 1029 9.18 4.20 19.92
CA ASP A 1029 10.48 4.13 20.60
C ASP A 1029 10.42 4.92 21.91
N GLY A 1030 10.83 4.30 23.02
CA GLY A 1030 10.89 4.99 24.32
C GLY A 1030 12.10 5.90 24.43
N GLN A 1031 11.97 6.97 25.22
CA GLN A 1031 13.02 7.96 25.44
C GLN A 1031 13.36 8.09 26.92
N VAL A 1032 14.61 8.45 27.22
CA VAL A 1032 15.12 8.68 28.58
C VAL A 1032 15.90 9.98 28.65
N VAL A 1033 15.45 10.91 29.49
CA VAL A 1033 16.22 12.11 29.84
C VAL A 1033 17.07 11.85 31.08
N THR A 1034 18.30 12.33 31.07
CA THR A 1034 19.23 12.30 32.20
C THR A 1034 19.44 13.72 32.74
N LEU A 1035 19.16 13.91 34.02
CA LEU A 1035 19.24 15.19 34.71
C LEU A 1035 20.10 15.13 35.99
N GLY A 1036 20.56 16.30 36.41
CA GLY A 1036 21.30 16.53 37.64
C GLY A 1036 22.80 16.31 37.49
N TRP A 1037 23.60 17.07 38.22
CA TRP A 1037 25.06 16.92 38.28
C TRP A 1037 25.47 16.17 39.54
N VAL A 1038 26.64 15.53 39.52
CA VAL A 1038 27.11 14.74 40.67
C VAL A 1038 28.25 15.45 41.38
N VAL A 1039 28.10 15.61 42.71
CA VAL A 1039 29.20 15.98 43.60
C VAL A 1039 29.64 14.76 44.40
N THR A 1040 30.89 14.34 44.22
CA THR A 1040 31.46 13.17 44.89
C THR A 1040 32.28 13.60 46.12
N PRO A 1041 31.82 13.33 47.36
CA PRO A 1041 32.59 13.63 48.55
C PRO A 1041 33.71 12.61 48.76
N ASN A 1042 34.88 13.10 49.14
CA ASN A 1042 36.05 12.29 49.47
C ASN A 1042 36.67 12.78 50.77
N SER A 1043 37.14 11.83 51.58
CA SER A 1043 37.85 12.11 52.83
C SER A 1043 39.16 11.34 52.88
N THR A 1044 40.25 12.01 53.24
CA THR A 1044 41.55 11.39 53.49
C THR A 1044 42.08 11.76 54.88
N GLY A 1045 42.68 10.82 55.60
CA GLY A 1045 43.12 11.01 56.99
C GLY A 1045 42.05 10.70 58.04
N SER A 1046 42.24 11.15 59.28
CA SER A 1046 41.31 10.87 60.40
C SER A 1046 40.30 12.00 60.60
N GLY A 1047 39.11 11.81 60.04
CA GLY A 1047 37.93 12.69 60.12
C GLY A 1047 36.83 12.17 59.20
N SER A 1048 35.74 12.92 59.04
CA SER A 1048 34.62 12.55 58.18
C SER A 1048 34.04 13.74 57.41
N ILE A 1049 33.53 13.47 56.21
CA ILE A 1049 32.70 14.39 55.43
C ILE A 1049 31.30 13.80 55.30
N THR A 1050 30.26 14.60 55.57
CA THR A 1050 28.86 14.18 55.55
C THR A 1050 28.02 15.17 54.74
N PRO A 1051 27.20 14.73 53.77
CA PRO A 1051 27.02 13.34 53.34
C PRO A 1051 28.30 12.72 52.78
N SER A 1052 28.53 11.43 53.04
CA SER A 1052 29.69 10.67 52.54
C SER A 1052 29.40 9.94 51.23
N THR A 1053 28.17 10.02 50.74
CA THR A 1053 27.73 9.44 49.48
C THR A 1053 27.68 10.50 48.39
N VAL A 1054 27.74 10.06 47.12
CA VAL A 1054 27.47 10.89 45.95
C VAL A 1054 26.18 11.69 46.16
N GLN A 1055 26.21 12.98 45.80
CA GLN A 1055 25.07 13.88 45.85
C GLN A 1055 24.64 14.26 44.43
N THR A 1056 23.37 14.05 44.08
CA THR A 1056 22.73 14.60 42.88
C THR A 1056 22.34 16.04 43.15
N VAL A 1057 22.76 16.98 42.31
CA VAL A 1057 22.59 18.42 42.58
C VAL A 1057 21.96 19.15 41.40
N SER A 1058 21.15 20.16 41.74
CA SER A 1058 20.59 21.12 40.80
C SER A 1058 21.49 22.35 40.70
N THR A 1059 21.59 22.94 39.52
CA THR A 1059 22.30 24.20 39.25
C THR A 1059 21.80 25.37 40.08
N THR A 1060 20.58 25.32 40.59
CA THR A 1060 19.96 26.41 41.36
C THR A 1060 20.18 26.31 42.87
N LYS A 1061 20.68 25.18 43.37
CA LYS A 1061 20.85 24.92 44.81
C LYS A 1061 22.33 24.85 45.20
N ALA A 1062 22.65 25.40 46.37
CA ALA A 1062 23.96 25.24 46.97
C ALA A 1062 24.09 23.82 47.56
N VAL A 1063 25.32 23.30 47.60
CA VAL A 1063 25.63 21.98 48.15
C VAL A 1063 26.43 22.16 49.42
N VAL A 1064 26.00 21.55 50.52
CA VAL A 1064 26.61 21.74 51.84
C VAL A 1064 27.10 20.41 52.37
N PHE A 1065 28.36 20.38 52.82
CA PHE A 1065 28.97 19.24 53.49
C PHE A 1065 29.39 19.62 54.91
N THR A 1066 29.07 18.80 55.88
CA THR A 1066 29.63 18.88 57.24
C THR A 1066 30.96 18.13 57.26
N VAL A 1067 32.03 18.81 57.67
CA VAL A 1067 33.40 18.28 57.71
C VAL A 1067 33.86 18.23 59.16
N THR A 1068 33.97 17.04 59.72
CA THR A 1068 34.29 16.82 61.14
C THR A 1068 35.69 16.22 61.28
N PRO A 1069 36.70 17.01 61.71
CA PRO A 1069 38.01 16.46 62.06
C PRO A 1069 37.92 15.55 63.29
N ALA A 1070 38.70 14.46 63.33
CA ALA A 1070 38.90 13.70 64.56
C ALA A 1070 39.64 14.56 65.61
N THR A 1071 39.54 14.18 66.89
CA THR A 1071 40.26 14.87 67.98
C THR A 1071 41.76 14.96 67.67
N GLY A 1072 42.30 16.19 67.67
CA GLY A 1072 43.69 16.46 67.35
C GLY A 1072 44.04 16.61 65.88
N ASN A 1073 43.03 16.64 65.00
CA ASN A 1073 43.20 16.90 63.57
C ASN A 1073 42.52 18.20 63.14
N GLN A 1074 42.98 18.77 62.03
CA GLN A 1074 42.35 19.89 61.33
C GLN A 1074 41.99 19.49 59.90
N ALA A 1075 40.89 20.04 59.38
CA ALA A 1075 40.47 19.80 58.00
C ALA A 1075 41.00 20.88 57.05
N THR A 1076 41.39 20.45 55.86
CA THR A 1076 41.52 21.30 54.66
C THR A 1076 40.56 20.76 53.61
N VAL A 1077 39.74 21.62 53.01
CA VAL A 1077 38.71 21.20 52.05
C VAL A 1077 38.91 21.92 50.73
N THR A 1078 38.88 21.17 49.63
CA THR A 1078 39.00 21.69 48.27
C THR A 1078 37.93 21.05 47.38
N ASP A 1079 37.50 21.75 46.33
CA ASP A 1079 36.64 21.20 45.29
C ASP A 1079 37.15 21.53 43.89
N ASN A 1080 36.65 20.79 42.89
CA ASN A 1080 36.79 21.11 41.47
C ASN A 1080 35.42 21.38 40.81
N CYS A 1081 34.42 21.76 41.60
CA CYS A 1081 33.05 22.03 41.16
C CYS A 1081 32.87 23.43 40.55
N GLY A 1082 33.90 24.28 40.67
CA GLY A 1082 33.98 25.54 39.95
C GLY A 1082 34.18 25.33 38.45
N ASN A 1083 33.10 25.41 37.67
CA ASN A 1083 33.20 25.63 36.21
C ASN A 1083 33.98 26.93 35.94
N ALA A 1084 34.51 27.12 34.72
CA ALA A 1084 35.20 28.36 34.32
C ALA A 1084 34.31 29.60 34.59
N GLY A 1085 34.54 30.28 35.72
CA GLY A 1085 33.78 31.45 36.17
C GLY A 1085 32.97 31.31 37.47
N ALA A 1086 32.85 30.12 38.09
CA ALA A 1086 32.21 29.96 39.40
C ALA A 1086 33.24 30.02 40.55
N ALA A 1087 32.86 30.62 41.68
CA ALA A 1087 33.72 30.68 42.87
C ALA A 1087 33.86 29.29 43.51
N ALA A 1088 35.07 28.96 43.97
CA ALA A 1088 35.31 27.75 44.75
C ALA A 1088 34.46 27.73 46.03
N GLY A 1089 34.18 26.55 46.57
CA GLY A 1089 33.46 26.38 47.80
C GLY A 1089 34.16 27.02 49.00
N THR A 1090 33.38 27.42 50.00
CA THR A 1090 33.90 28.10 51.20
C THR A 1090 33.76 27.22 52.44
N PHE A 1091 34.85 27.08 53.20
CA PHE A 1091 34.85 26.37 54.48
C PHE A 1091 34.58 27.34 55.64
N ASN A 1092 33.48 27.12 56.36
CA ASN A 1092 33.19 27.81 57.61
C ASN A 1092 33.64 26.93 58.79
N SER A 1093 34.76 27.30 59.41
CA SER A 1093 35.35 26.56 60.54
C SER A 1093 34.55 26.70 61.84
N ALA A 1094 33.64 27.68 61.97
CA ALA A 1094 32.81 27.83 63.16
C ALA A 1094 31.64 26.82 63.17
N THR A 1095 31.12 26.49 61.99
CA THR A 1095 30.03 25.51 61.80
C THR A 1095 30.53 24.17 61.27
N ASN A 1096 31.81 24.04 60.94
CA ASN A 1096 32.39 22.88 60.28
C ASN A 1096 31.66 22.52 58.97
N THR A 1097 31.26 23.52 58.19
CA THR A 1097 30.51 23.33 56.94
C THR A 1097 31.29 23.84 55.74
N TYR A 1098 31.36 23.04 54.69
CA TYR A 1098 31.85 23.43 53.37
C TYR A 1098 30.66 23.65 52.42
N THR A 1099 30.54 24.85 51.88
CA THR A 1099 29.43 25.22 50.99
C THR A 1099 29.93 25.50 49.59
N ILE A 1100 29.46 24.69 48.64
CA ILE A 1100 29.61 24.92 47.20
C ILE A 1100 28.42 25.78 46.76
N PRO A 1101 28.65 26.96 46.15
CA PRO A 1101 27.55 27.83 45.71
C PRO A 1101 26.74 27.18 44.58
N PRO A 1102 25.51 27.67 44.30
CA PRO A 1102 24.74 27.27 43.12
C PRO A 1102 25.56 27.42 41.82
N GLY A 1103 25.32 26.56 40.84
CA GLY A 1103 25.94 26.63 39.50
C GLY A 1103 26.84 25.45 39.10
N VAL A 1104 26.75 24.32 39.79
CA VAL A 1104 27.41 23.06 39.37
C VAL A 1104 26.79 22.60 38.05
N LYS A 1105 27.60 22.52 36.97
CA LYS A 1105 27.17 22.14 35.60
C LYS A 1105 27.99 21.00 34.98
N SER A 1106 28.75 20.31 35.80
CA SER A 1106 29.57 19.16 35.42
C SER A 1106 29.79 18.29 36.65
N ASP A 1107 30.11 17.02 36.45
CA ASP A 1107 30.42 16.13 37.57
C ASP A 1107 31.73 16.56 38.22
N CYS A 1108 31.74 16.61 39.54
CA CYS A 1108 32.85 17.14 40.30
C CYS A 1108 33.02 16.43 41.66
N GLN A 1109 34.05 16.83 42.38
CA GLN A 1109 34.54 16.24 43.61
C GLN A 1109 34.74 17.32 44.66
N VAL A 1110 34.37 17.00 45.91
CA VAL A 1110 34.80 17.73 47.10
C VAL A 1110 35.68 16.82 47.93
N SER A 1111 36.84 17.32 48.36
CA SER A 1111 37.86 16.54 49.05
C SER A 1111 38.22 17.20 50.38
N ALA A 1112 37.93 16.52 51.49
CA ALA A 1112 38.35 16.89 52.83
C ALA A 1112 39.61 16.09 53.23
N THR A 1113 40.70 16.78 53.55
CA THR A 1113 41.96 16.20 54.02
C THR A 1113 42.15 16.53 55.49
N PHE A 1114 42.36 15.52 56.32
CA PHE A 1114 42.52 15.65 57.76
C PHE A 1114 43.98 15.41 58.16
N GLY A 1115 44.67 16.49 58.53
CA GLY A 1115 46.04 16.44 59.04
C GLY A 1115 46.07 16.56 60.56
N THR A 1116 47.06 15.95 61.21
CA THR A 1116 47.30 16.14 62.65
C THR A 1116 47.68 17.58 62.95
N ILE A 1117 47.08 18.18 63.97
CA ILE A 1117 47.50 19.47 64.51
C ILE A 1117 48.86 19.25 65.20
N PRO A 1118 49.91 20.02 64.86
CA PRO A 1118 51.20 19.91 65.54
C PRO A 1118 51.03 20.06 67.06
N SER A 1119 51.72 19.22 67.83
CA SER A 1119 51.73 19.32 69.29
C SER A 1119 53.13 19.66 69.78
N TYR A 1120 53.23 20.60 70.71
CA TYR A 1120 54.48 21.11 71.23
C TYR A 1120 54.62 20.75 72.71
N THR A 1121 55.81 20.34 73.10
CA THR A 1121 56.11 20.04 74.50
C THR A 1121 56.23 21.35 75.29
N VAL A 1122 55.49 21.44 76.39
CA VAL A 1122 55.67 22.49 77.39
C VAL A 1122 56.35 21.87 78.60
N THR A 1123 57.47 22.46 79.03
CA THR A 1123 58.21 22.05 80.22
C THR A 1123 58.35 23.21 81.19
N THR A 1124 58.49 22.91 82.47
CA THR A 1124 58.74 23.91 83.51
C THR A 1124 60.13 23.68 84.10
N THR A 1125 60.82 24.77 84.43
CA THR A 1125 62.13 24.74 85.07
C THR A 1125 62.23 25.83 86.13
N LEU A 1126 63.06 25.59 87.14
CA LEU A 1126 63.29 26.48 88.27
C LEU A 1126 64.67 27.12 88.13
N SER A 1127 64.74 28.45 88.21
CA SER A 1127 66.00 29.18 88.27
C SER A 1127 66.20 29.75 89.69
N GLY A 1128 67.15 29.18 90.43
CA GLY A 1128 67.48 29.57 91.81
C GLY A 1128 66.72 28.80 92.90
N THR A 1129 66.83 29.28 94.15
CA THR A 1129 66.12 28.76 95.33
C THR A 1129 65.06 29.76 95.79
N GLY A 1130 63.94 29.31 96.38
CA GLY A 1130 62.92 30.22 96.93
C GLY A 1130 61.47 29.90 96.59
N GLY A 1131 61.20 28.79 95.90
CA GLY A 1131 59.86 28.36 95.54
C GLY A 1131 59.85 27.06 94.74
N SER A 1132 58.71 26.71 94.16
CA SER A 1132 58.53 25.58 93.24
C SER A 1132 57.64 25.97 92.07
N ILE A 1133 57.79 25.24 90.96
CA ILE A 1133 56.92 25.32 89.77
C ILE A 1133 56.39 23.93 89.47
N SER A 1134 55.09 23.79 89.24
CA SER A 1134 54.50 22.49 88.90
C SER A 1134 54.81 22.09 87.45
N ALA A 1135 54.63 20.82 87.10
CA ALA A 1135 54.47 20.45 85.69
C ALA A 1135 53.23 21.16 85.11
N PRO A 1136 53.20 21.44 83.79
CA PRO A 1136 52.01 21.93 83.14
C PRO A 1136 50.87 20.90 83.21
N ALA A 1137 49.64 21.38 83.36
CA ALA A 1137 48.43 20.55 83.45
C ALA A 1137 48.23 19.67 82.20
N GLN A 1138 48.75 20.12 81.06
CA GLN A 1138 48.78 19.38 79.80
C GLN A 1138 50.12 19.58 79.08
N SER A 1139 50.73 18.49 78.62
CA SER A 1139 51.92 18.45 77.74
C SER A 1139 52.02 17.07 77.07
N PRO A 1140 52.19 16.97 75.73
CA PRO A 1140 52.29 18.06 74.78
C PRO A 1140 50.96 18.83 74.61
N VAL A 1141 51.06 20.10 74.23
CA VAL A 1141 49.93 21.01 73.99
C VAL A 1141 49.77 21.19 72.48
N GLN A 1142 48.54 21.07 71.97
CA GLN A 1142 48.28 21.30 70.55
C GLN A 1142 48.54 22.76 70.18
N GLN A 1143 49.00 22.98 68.94
CA GLN A 1143 49.25 24.31 68.42
C GLN A 1143 48.04 25.23 68.60
N GLY A 1144 48.26 26.43 69.13
CA GLY A 1144 47.24 27.43 69.39
C GLY A 1144 46.53 27.30 70.75
N GLN A 1145 46.65 26.15 71.43
CA GLN A 1145 46.08 25.96 72.76
C GLN A 1145 47.00 26.48 73.86
N SER A 1146 46.45 26.65 75.06
CA SER A 1146 47.16 27.06 76.26
C SER A 1146 47.15 25.94 77.31
N THR A 1147 48.13 25.93 78.20
CA THR A 1147 48.18 25.04 79.36
C THR A 1147 48.38 25.85 80.64
N THR A 1148 48.01 25.29 81.78
CA THR A 1148 48.14 25.95 83.09
C THR A 1148 49.20 25.28 83.95
N PHE A 1149 49.78 26.01 84.89
CA PHE A 1149 50.74 25.51 85.88
C PHE A 1149 50.72 26.40 87.12
N THR A 1150 51.25 25.94 88.24
CA THR A 1150 51.30 26.72 89.48
C THR A 1150 52.72 27.06 89.89
N VAL A 1151 52.91 28.24 90.47
CA VAL A 1151 54.18 28.72 91.03
C VAL A 1151 53.97 29.03 92.50
N SER A 1152 54.64 28.29 93.39
CA SER A 1152 54.54 28.46 94.83
C SER A 1152 55.80 29.09 95.40
N VAL A 1153 55.65 30.08 96.28
CA VAL A 1153 56.78 30.82 96.90
C VAL A 1153 57.04 30.27 98.30
N LEU A 1154 58.32 30.05 98.66
CA LEU A 1154 58.72 29.73 100.03
C LEU A 1154 58.71 31.00 100.91
N THR A 1155 58.41 30.84 102.18
CA THR A 1155 58.41 31.95 103.16
C THR A 1155 59.74 32.71 103.14
N GLY A 1156 59.70 34.04 102.97
CA GLY A 1156 60.88 34.91 102.90
C GLY A 1156 61.35 35.28 101.49
N TYR A 1157 60.69 34.77 100.44
CA TYR A 1157 60.95 35.09 99.04
C TYR A 1157 59.73 35.76 98.37
N SER A 1158 59.94 36.36 97.21
CA SER A 1158 58.90 36.83 96.28
C SER A 1158 59.18 36.28 94.88
N ILE A 1159 58.14 36.17 94.04
CA ILE A 1159 58.32 35.82 92.62
C ILE A 1159 59.06 36.98 91.94
N ALA A 1160 60.23 36.70 91.39
CA ALA A 1160 61.03 37.69 90.66
C ALA A 1160 60.56 37.80 89.21
N SER A 1161 60.41 36.66 88.54
CA SER A 1161 59.80 36.59 87.21
C SER A 1161 59.27 35.19 86.90
N VAL A 1162 58.23 35.13 86.08
CA VAL A 1162 57.76 33.90 85.41
C VAL A 1162 57.78 34.22 83.92
N THR A 1163 58.69 33.58 83.19
CA THR A 1163 58.90 33.83 81.76
C THR A 1163 58.93 32.51 81.00
N GLY A 1164 58.44 32.49 79.77
CA GLY A 1164 58.67 31.38 78.85
C GLY A 1164 59.61 31.82 77.73
N ASP A 1165 60.34 30.87 77.16
CA ASP A 1165 61.26 31.12 76.04
C ASP A 1165 60.49 31.46 74.74
N THR A 1166 59.52 30.65 74.36
CA THR A 1166 58.70 30.78 73.13
C THR A 1166 57.22 31.01 73.42
N CYS A 1167 56.81 30.95 74.69
CA CYS A 1167 55.46 31.25 75.13
C CYS A 1167 55.46 32.30 76.26
N SER A 1168 54.35 33.03 76.40
CA SER A 1168 54.23 34.10 77.40
C SER A 1168 53.22 33.69 78.48
N PRO A 1169 53.66 33.26 79.67
CA PRO A 1169 52.75 32.96 80.76
C PRO A 1169 52.19 34.24 81.39
N SER A 1170 50.90 34.24 81.70
CA SER A 1170 50.24 35.30 82.47
C SER A 1170 49.53 34.70 83.67
N VAL A 1171 49.40 35.49 84.75
CA VAL A 1171 48.72 35.03 85.97
C VAL A 1171 47.21 35.06 85.72
N GLN A 1172 46.53 33.96 86.06
CA GLN A 1172 45.07 33.87 85.90
C GLN A 1172 44.36 34.17 87.23
N SER A 1173 44.85 33.59 88.33
CA SER A 1173 44.36 33.83 89.69
C SER A 1173 45.30 33.20 90.72
N GLY A 1174 45.69 33.94 91.76
CA GLY A 1174 46.58 33.46 92.82
C GLY A 1174 47.95 33.00 92.28
N SER A 1175 48.34 31.77 92.60
CA SER A 1175 49.60 31.12 92.16
C SER A 1175 49.47 30.38 90.81
N THR A 1176 48.32 30.42 90.15
CA THR A 1176 48.07 29.73 88.87
C THR A 1176 48.36 30.64 87.69
N TYR A 1177 49.22 30.15 86.79
CA TYR A 1177 49.60 30.79 85.54
C TYR A 1177 49.07 30.00 84.34
N THR A 1178 48.77 30.71 83.27
CA THR A 1178 48.33 30.15 82.00
C THR A 1178 49.27 30.61 80.91
N THR A 1179 49.73 29.71 80.04
CA THR A 1179 50.53 30.10 78.88
C THR A 1179 49.68 30.89 77.88
N GLY A 1180 50.28 31.77 77.10
CA GLY A 1180 49.71 32.15 75.80
C GLY A 1180 49.54 30.93 74.87
N ALA A 1181 48.93 31.15 73.72
CA ALA A 1181 48.77 30.12 72.69
C ALA A 1181 50.14 29.50 72.31
N ILE A 1182 50.26 28.19 72.40
CA ILE A 1182 51.52 27.47 72.15
C ILE A 1182 51.72 27.29 70.64
N THR A 1183 52.80 27.81 70.08
CA THR A 1183 53.13 27.69 68.64
C THR A 1183 54.47 27.01 68.37
N ALA A 1184 55.22 26.70 69.43
CA ALA A 1184 56.49 25.95 69.42
C ALA A 1184 56.70 25.29 70.80
N ASN A 1185 57.70 24.42 70.94
CA ASN A 1185 58.09 23.89 72.26
C ASN A 1185 58.44 25.03 73.20
N CYS A 1186 57.88 25.02 74.43
CA CYS A 1186 58.06 26.10 75.40
C CYS A 1186 58.64 25.59 76.72
N THR A 1187 59.68 26.26 77.22
CA THR A 1187 60.20 26.09 78.58
C THR A 1187 59.86 27.30 79.43
N ILE A 1188 59.11 27.07 80.51
CA ILE A 1188 58.68 28.10 81.44
C ILE A 1188 59.61 28.11 82.65
N THR A 1189 60.23 29.25 82.89
CA THR A 1189 61.16 29.47 84.00
C THR A 1189 60.52 30.36 85.05
N ALA A 1190 60.38 29.84 86.28
CA ALA A 1190 60.09 30.66 87.46
C ALA A 1190 61.40 30.99 88.19
N SER A 1191 61.54 32.24 88.61
CA SER A 1191 62.66 32.73 89.43
C SER A 1191 62.14 33.50 90.63
N PHE A 1192 62.89 33.45 91.73
CA PHE A 1192 62.51 34.02 93.01
C PHE A 1192 63.62 34.92 93.53
N THR A 1193 63.26 36.00 94.21
CA THR A 1193 64.19 36.89 94.92
C THR A 1193 63.90 36.84 96.41
N ALA A 1194 64.96 36.77 97.22
CA ALA A 1194 64.81 36.90 98.67
C ALA A 1194 64.25 38.30 98.99
N ASN A 1195 63.27 38.37 99.89
CA ASN A 1195 62.69 39.64 100.30
C ASN A 1195 63.76 40.49 101.01
N ALA A 1196 63.91 41.75 100.61
CA ALA A 1196 64.86 42.66 101.23
C ALA A 1196 64.47 42.86 102.71
N VAL A 1197 65.45 42.66 103.61
CA VAL A 1197 65.34 43.00 105.02
C VAL A 1197 66.06 44.32 105.24
N ASN A 1198 65.42 45.26 105.93
CA ASN A 1198 66.00 46.56 106.24
C ASN A 1198 67.17 46.38 107.23
N GLY A 1199 68.38 46.76 106.83
CA GLY A 1199 69.60 46.64 107.65
C GLY A 1199 69.60 47.62 108.84
N ALA A 1200 70.26 47.24 109.93
CA ALA A 1200 70.40 48.09 111.11
C ALA A 1200 71.58 49.06 110.94
N CYS A 1201 71.34 50.36 111.20
CA CYS A 1201 72.37 51.39 111.14
C CYS A 1201 73.57 51.03 112.03
N GLY A 1202 74.78 51.23 111.51
CA GLY A 1202 76.02 51.06 112.27
C GLY A 1202 76.30 52.23 113.20
N THR A 1203 77.35 52.12 114.00
CA THR A 1203 77.67 53.07 115.08
C THR A 1203 78.00 54.48 114.60
N ASP A 1204 78.32 54.66 113.32
CA ASP A 1204 78.66 55.97 112.76
C ASP A 1204 77.41 56.78 112.34
N ASN A 1205 76.21 56.16 112.39
CA ASN A 1205 74.96 56.82 112.02
C ASN A 1205 74.58 57.95 113.01
N GLY A 1206 74.44 59.18 112.49
CA GLY A 1206 74.06 60.36 113.26
C GLY A 1206 75.21 61.07 113.98
N GLN A 1207 76.46 60.71 113.71
CA GLN A 1207 77.66 61.35 114.28
C GLN A 1207 78.32 62.31 113.26
N THR A 1208 79.01 63.35 113.74
CA THR A 1208 79.91 64.18 112.92
C THR A 1208 81.35 63.73 113.11
N LEU A 1209 82.01 63.30 112.05
CA LEU A 1209 83.31 62.64 112.07
C LEU A 1209 84.34 63.42 111.25
N THR A 1210 85.59 63.44 111.71
CA THR A 1210 86.70 64.14 111.03
C THR A 1210 87.38 63.28 109.96
N VAL A 1211 86.98 62.02 109.82
CA VAL A 1211 87.40 61.05 108.79
C VAL A 1211 86.17 60.35 108.22
N ALA A 1212 86.27 59.82 107.00
CA ALA A 1212 85.14 59.17 106.33
C ALA A 1212 84.58 58.00 107.18
N PRO A 1213 83.25 57.93 107.42
CA PRO A 1213 82.64 56.89 108.25
C PRO A 1213 82.87 55.50 107.64
N THR A 1214 83.16 54.52 108.49
CA THR A 1214 83.50 53.14 108.07
C THR A 1214 82.56 52.09 108.66
N ASN A 1215 81.86 52.40 109.76
CA ASN A 1215 80.92 51.51 110.44
C ASN A 1215 79.47 51.90 110.13
N LEU A 1216 79.08 51.83 108.85
CA LEU A 1216 77.79 52.28 108.35
C LEU A 1216 76.63 51.29 108.63
N CYS A 1217 76.92 49.99 108.74
CA CYS A 1217 75.93 48.97 109.08
C CYS A 1217 76.45 48.04 110.20
N SER A 1218 75.58 47.68 111.14
CA SER A 1218 75.84 46.64 112.15
C SER A 1218 75.33 45.25 111.72
N ALA A 1219 74.42 45.21 110.73
CA ALA A 1219 74.04 44.02 109.96
C ALA A 1219 73.54 44.45 108.57
N GLY A 1220 74.01 43.78 107.51
CA GLY A 1220 73.73 44.12 106.10
C GLY A 1220 74.91 44.81 105.40
N THR A 1221 74.84 44.95 104.07
CA THR A 1221 75.90 45.55 103.25
C THR A 1221 75.64 47.05 103.06
N ALA A 1222 76.56 47.91 103.52
CA ALA A 1222 76.45 49.36 103.35
C ALA A 1222 76.81 49.80 101.91
N SER A 1223 76.17 50.87 101.42
CA SER A 1223 76.57 51.56 100.19
C SER A 1223 77.87 52.37 100.39
N VAL A 1224 78.61 52.60 99.30
CA VAL A 1224 79.88 53.34 99.30
C VAL A 1224 79.65 54.83 99.62
N VAL A 1225 80.51 55.44 100.45
CA VAL A 1225 80.43 56.85 100.88
C VAL A 1225 81.59 57.68 100.31
N THR A 1226 81.32 58.85 99.72
CA THR A 1226 82.30 59.74 99.03
C THR A 1226 82.12 61.23 99.38
N GLY A 1227 83.20 61.99 99.62
CA GLY A 1227 83.19 63.36 100.17
C GLY A 1227 84.53 63.82 100.80
N ASN A 1228 84.68 65.10 101.19
CA ASN A 1228 85.94 65.70 101.69
C ASN A 1228 85.90 66.22 103.15
N GLY A 1229 84.84 65.87 103.90
CA GLY A 1229 84.70 66.18 105.33
C GLY A 1229 84.41 67.66 105.69
N PRO A 1230 84.09 67.95 106.97
CA PRO A 1230 83.80 66.97 108.03
C PRO A 1230 82.51 66.18 107.69
N TRP A 1231 82.53 64.90 108.04
CA TRP A 1231 81.57 63.86 107.64
C TRP A 1231 80.43 63.69 108.62
#